data_AF-A0A918FJE8-F1
#
_entry.id   AF-A0A918FJE8-F1
#
_cell.length_a   1.000
_cell.length_b   1.000
_cell.length_c   1.000
_cell.angle_alpha   90.00
_cell.angle_beta   90.00
_cell.angle_gamma   90.00
#
_symmetry.space_group_name_H-M   'P 1'
#
loop_
_entity.id
_entity.type
_entity.pdbx_description
1 polymer ?
#
loop_
_entity_poly.entity_id
_entity_poly.type
_entity_poly.pdbx_seq_one_letter_code
_entity_poly.pdbx_strand_id
1 'polypeptide(L)'
;MTTNGTRTAPSRGLVLGCGGTLGAAWMIGALHSLQQAVSWDLRSADVLVGTSAGAEVAAMLGAGIGAEELLAAQLAAGDSRPELVRHFAHPPRRTPPRPAVLLGSARLAGRALRGGVPALTGVSGLLPRGRGDAAWLAALADHLAPDGAWVQHPATWLVATDFDTGIRRLLGHPEAALRDALRASWAIPGWFPPVRIGGRLYADGGISSPTSADLLASRGLDEVYVVAPMSSVAPGRRTGLGRAEAVLRRVMTRTLNAECATLQAAGTRVIRIEPTVADLNTMGGNLMDPRRRLAVLERSLRTTRTVVRDRLRTAVPHPRRPDARQQPDLPRPDAQGAARISGTHDVEVLIIGSGISGIGAAVKLRQSGVRDVVLLEKADELGGTWRDNTYPGCACDVPSALYSYSFAPNPEWTRAFAGQAEIRSYLENTAATYGITPLIRFGTEVTRAQWHPHEARWHVETSRDRYTARFLIAAAGPWHEPLTPDLPGLADFPGEVFHSSRWRHDHELKGARVAVLGSGASAVQFVPAIQPHVSRLHLFQRTAQWVLPKPDHYVPHVERWFMRRFPAAQRALRTAEYAAMETLGVGFRHPSLLRAVQKVGDLHLRATVKDPQLRRALTPDYTLGCKRLLLSNTYYPALTRPNVSVHATAVESVQGNRVVGADGSSADVDTIILGTGFHILDMPIARRVFDGDGASLDDHWKGSPDAYLGTTVSGFPNAFVLLGPHLGTGHSSAFMVLEAQLEYVAGAVRHFRAADWASMDVRPEVQAAFRAEVQQALPSTVYNAGGCSSYYLDDNGVNSFSWPWSTGRMRRRLAQFEAAAYDVEFRKCGGVAGRG
;
A
#
# COMPACT_ATOMS: atom_id res chain seq x y z
N MET A 1 -47.26 18.84 -5.74
CA MET A 1 -46.82 17.58 -6.37
C MET A 1 -45.30 17.62 -6.49
N THR A 2 -44.60 17.06 -5.50
CA THR A 2 -43.13 16.98 -5.49
C THR A 2 -42.75 15.51 -5.50
N THR A 3 -42.24 15.06 -6.64
CA THR A 3 -41.82 13.69 -6.88
C THR A 3 -40.55 13.37 -6.09
N ASN A 4 -40.71 12.63 -5.00
CA ASN A 4 -39.62 11.90 -4.35
C ASN A 4 -39.14 10.78 -5.29
N GLY A 5 -38.13 11.08 -6.10
CA GLY A 5 -37.43 10.10 -6.92
C GLY A 5 -36.36 9.39 -6.10
N THR A 6 -36.58 8.11 -5.81
CA THR A 6 -35.54 7.17 -5.36
C THR A 6 -34.39 7.15 -6.37
N ARG A 7 -33.21 7.68 -6.01
CA ARG A 7 -32.00 7.59 -6.85
C ARG A 7 -31.49 6.14 -6.82
N THR A 8 -31.81 5.38 -7.86
CA THR A 8 -31.41 3.97 -8.01
C THR A 8 -30.00 3.81 -8.61
N ALA A 9 -29.41 4.86 -9.20
CA ALA A 9 -28.06 4.86 -9.75
C ALA A 9 -27.11 5.79 -8.96
N PRO A 10 -25.82 5.40 -8.79
CA PRO A 10 -24.83 6.23 -8.12
C PRO A 10 -24.50 7.47 -8.97
N SER A 11 -24.27 8.59 -8.30
CA SER A 11 -23.78 9.83 -8.92
C SER A 11 -22.30 9.71 -9.28
N ARG A 12 -21.97 10.07 -10.52
CA ARG A 12 -20.68 9.82 -11.15
C ARG A 12 -20.07 11.08 -11.73
N GLY A 13 -18.81 11.34 -11.40
CA GLY A 13 -18.00 12.35 -12.06
C GLY A 13 -16.99 11.73 -13.02
N LEU A 14 -16.66 12.44 -14.10
CA LEU A 14 -15.56 12.12 -15.00
C LEU A 14 -14.59 13.30 -15.08
N VAL A 15 -13.33 13.04 -14.73
CA VAL A 15 -12.24 14.02 -14.74
C VAL A 15 -11.21 13.63 -15.79
N LEU A 16 -10.91 14.56 -16.70
CA LEU A 16 -10.02 14.36 -17.84
C LEU A 16 -8.80 15.28 -17.73
N GLY A 17 -7.61 14.67 -17.65
CA GLY A 17 -6.36 15.37 -17.38
C GLY A 17 -5.72 16.05 -18.59
N CYS A 18 -4.71 16.88 -18.30
CA CYS A 18 -3.88 17.53 -19.32
C CYS A 18 -2.93 16.53 -19.99
N GLY A 19 -2.48 16.83 -21.22
CA GLY A 19 -1.50 15.98 -21.91
C GLY A 19 -1.24 16.30 -23.39
N GLY A 20 -1.64 17.48 -23.88
CA GLY A 20 -1.44 17.87 -25.28
C GLY A 20 -2.05 16.90 -26.30
N THR A 21 -1.56 16.96 -27.54
CA THR A 21 -2.04 16.14 -28.66
C THR A 21 -2.00 14.63 -28.37
N LEU A 22 -0.90 14.15 -27.78
CA LEU A 22 -0.74 12.72 -27.47
C LEU A 22 -1.56 12.27 -26.27
N GLY A 23 -1.73 13.15 -25.28
CA GLY A 23 -2.62 12.89 -24.14
C GLY A 23 -4.07 12.76 -24.57
N ALA A 24 -4.56 13.63 -25.47
CA ALA A 24 -5.91 13.52 -26.04
C ALA A 24 -6.13 12.17 -26.74
N ALA A 25 -5.20 11.76 -27.59
CA ALA A 25 -5.26 10.47 -28.28
C ALA A 25 -5.27 9.28 -27.31
N TRP A 26 -4.40 9.32 -26.29
CA TRP A 26 -4.39 8.27 -25.27
C TRP A 26 -5.70 8.25 -24.45
N MET A 27 -6.21 9.42 -24.05
CA MET A 27 -7.47 9.53 -23.30
C MET A 27 -8.65 8.97 -24.07
N ILE A 28 -8.75 9.20 -25.38
CA ILE A 28 -9.83 8.64 -26.19
C ILE A 28 -9.79 7.10 -26.19
N GLY A 29 -8.60 6.50 -26.31
CA GLY A 29 -8.45 5.05 -26.15
C GLY A 29 -8.83 4.55 -24.74
N ALA A 30 -8.47 5.31 -23.70
CA ALA A 30 -8.81 5.00 -22.31
C ALA A 30 -10.32 5.11 -22.06
N LEU A 31 -10.98 6.13 -22.61
CA LEU A 31 -12.42 6.35 -22.51
C LEU A 31 -13.21 5.29 -23.26
N HIS A 32 -12.73 4.87 -24.43
CA HIS A 32 -13.33 3.73 -25.13
C HIS A 32 -13.25 2.46 -24.27
N SER A 33 -12.07 2.12 -23.74
CA SER A 33 -11.92 0.96 -22.84
C SER A 33 -12.79 1.08 -21.58
N LEU A 34 -12.92 2.30 -21.03
CA LEU A 34 -13.78 2.56 -19.87
C LEU A 34 -15.25 2.36 -20.22
N GLN A 35 -15.74 2.94 -21.31
CA GLN A 35 -17.12 2.82 -21.79
C GLN A 35 -17.52 1.36 -22.05
N GLN A 36 -16.58 0.52 -22.51
CA GLN A 36 -16.82 -0.91 -22.71
C GLN A 36 -16.83 -1.70 -21.40
N ALA A 37 -16.15 -1.21 -20.35
CA ALA A 37 -16.04 -1.89 -19.07
C ALA A 37 -17.13 -1.51 -18.06
N VAL A 38 -17.82 -0.39 -18.26
CA VAL A 38 -18.88 0.10 -17.37
C VAL A 38 -20.22 0.15 -18.10
N SER A 39 -21.29 -0.30 -17.44
CA SER A 39 -22.66 -0.26 -17.99
C SER A 39 -23.31 1.13 -17.92
N TRP A 40 -22.51 2.18 -18.15
CA TRP A 40 -22.89 3.58 -17.95
C TRP A 40 -22.35 4.43 -19.09
N ASP A 41 -23.21 5.27 -19.69
CA ASP A 41 -22.81 6.21 -20.74
C ASP A 41 -22.01 7.36 -20.14
N LEU A 42 -20.74 7.50 -20.52
CA LEU A 42 -19.85 8.53 -20.00
C LEU A 42 -20.35 9.97 -20.23
N ARG A 43 -21.21 10.20 -21.23
CA ARG A 43 -21.84 11.51 -21.49
C ARG A 43 -22.86 11.90 -20.43
N SER A 44 -23.38 10.92 -19.69
CA SER A 44 -24.38 11.11 -18.63
C SER A 44 -23.76 11.30 -17.25
N ALA A 45 -22.46 11.66 -17.17
CA ALA A 45 -21.81 11.95 -15.90
C ALA A 45 -22.48 13.14 -15.22
N ASP A 46 -22.82 13.03 -13.94
CA ASP A 46 -23.36 14.16 -13.18
C ASP A 46 -22.43 15.39 -13.21
N VAL A 47 -21.12 15.17 -13.37
CA VAL A 47 -20.14 16.23 -13.61
C VAL A 47 -19.05 15.79 -14.59
N LEU A 48 -18.79 16.62 -15.61
CA LEU A 48 -17.65 16.50 -16.52
C LEU A 48 -16.63 17.60 -16.21
N VAL A 49 -15.37 17.24 -15.94
CA VAL A 49 -14.28 18.21 -15.73
C VAL A 49 -13.12 17.89 -16.66
N GLY A 50 -12.61 18.89 -17.36
CA GLY A 50 -11.46 18.73 -18.24
C GLY A 50 -10.40 19.80 -18.05
N THR A 51 -9.13 19.40 -18.10
CA THR A 51 -7.97 20.30 -18.07
C THR A 51 -7.16 20.18 -19.37
N SER A 52 -6.92 21.29 -20.09
CA SER A 52 -6.11 21.33 -21.31
C SER A 52 -6.65 20.37 -22.39
N ALA A 53 -5.87 19.40 -22.88
CA ALA A 53 -6.36 18.33 -23.74
C ALA A 53 -7.63 17.63 -23.20
N GLY A 54 -7.77 17.51 -21.88
CA GLY A 54 -8.98 16.97 -21.25
C GLY A 54 -10.18 17.90 -21.34
N ALA A 55 -9.97 19.22 -21.40
CA ALA A 55 -11.03 20.22 -21.58
C ALA A 55 -11.69 20.11 -22.96
N GLU A 56 -10.88 19.87 -23.99
CA GLU A 56 -11.35 19.58 -25.34
C GLU A 56 -12.24 18.31 -25.36
N VAL A 57 -11.78 17.22 -24.75
CA VAL A 57 -12.54 15.97 -24.70
C VAL A 57 -13.79 16.08 -23.83
N ALA A 58 -13.73 16.80 -22.69
CA ALA A 58 -14.87 17.08 -21.83
C ALA A 58 -15.95 17.90 -22.56
N ALA A 59 -15.55 18.91 -23.35
CA ALA A 59 -16.46 19.70 -24.17
C ALA A 59 -17.16 18.83 -25.23
N MET A 60 -16.43 17.94 -25.90
CA MET A 60 -17.04 17.02 -26.87
C MET A 60 -18.05 16.06 -26.23
N LEU A 61 -17.70 15.44 -25.09
CA LEU A 61 -18.63 14.62 -24.32
C LEU A 61 -19.86 15.42 -23.88
N GLY A 62 -19.65 16.65 -23.41
CA GLY A 62 -20.73 17.53 -22.99
C GLY A 62 -21.62 18.02 -24.14
N ALA A 63 -21.15 17.98 -25.38
CA ALA A 63 -21.93 18.22 -26.59
C ALA A 63 -22.64 16.96 -27.11
N GLY A 64 -22.57 15.84 -26.39
CA GLY A 64 -23.23 14.59 -26.72
C GLY A 64 -22.42 13.63 -27.58
N ILE A 65 -21.15 13.93 -27.88
CA ILE A 65 -20.27 13.09 -28.70
C ILE A 65 -19.70 11.96 -27.84
N GLY A 66 -20.01 10.71 -28.16
CA GLY A 66 -19.60 9.55 -27.35
C GLY A 66 -18.12 9.12 -27.55
N ALA A 67 -17.62 8.26 -26.65
CA ALA A 67 -16.25 7.75 -26.74
C ALA A 67 -15.97 6.96 -28.03
N GLU A 68 -16.97 6.28 -28.59
CA GLU A 68 -16.86 5.57 -29.87
C GLU A 68 -16.78 6.53 -31.06
N GLU A 69 -17.58 7.60 -31.07
CA GLU A 69 -17.50 8.66 -32.09
C GLU A 69 -16.13 9.35 -32.07
N LEU A 70 -15.60 9.63 -30.88
CA LEU A 70 -14.25 10.21 -30.71
C LEU A 70 -13.15 9.28 -31.24
N LEU A 71 -13.28 7.97 -30.98
CA LEU A 71 -12.34 6.98 -31.49
C LEU A 71 -12.38 6.88 -33.01
N ALA A 72 -13.59 6.81 -33.58
CA ALA A 72 -13.80 6.75 -35.03
C ALA A 72 -13.23 8.01 -35.72
N ALA A 73 -13.46 9.20 -35.13
CA ALA A 73 -12.93 10.46 -35.65
C ALA A 73 -11.39 10.51 -35.59
N GLN A 74 -10.75 10.00 -34.53
CA GLN A 74 -9.29 9.90 -34.46
C GLN A 74 -8.72 8.97 -35.55
N LEU A 75 -9.41 7.88 -35.86
CA LEU A 75 -9.00 6.91 -36.88
C LEU A 75 -9.39 7.33 -38.31
N ALA A 76 -10.21 8.38 -38.47
CA ALA A 76 -10.86 8.75 -39.72
C ALA A 76 -11.63 7.56 -40.35
N ALA A 77 -12.36 6.81 -39.52
CA ALA A 77 -13.07 5.59 -39.90
C ALA A 77 -14.60 5.76 -39.80
N GLY A 78 -15.36 5.01 -40.62
CA GLY A 78 -16.82 4.97 -40.60
C GLY A 78 -17.51 6.31 -40.92
N ASP A 79 -18.77 6.46 -40.49
CA ASP A 79 -19.59 7.69 -40.62
C ASP A 79 -19.21 8.75 -39.56
N SER A 80 -17.91 8.97 -39.36
CA SER A 80 -17.41 9.96 -38.41
C SER A 80 -17.73 11.38 -38.85
N ARG A 81 -18.13 12.23 -37.90
CA ARG A 81 -18.38 13.66 -38.09
C ARG A 81 -17.18 14.36 -38.77
N PRO A 82 -17.32 14.92 -39.99
CA PRO A 82 -16.21 15.48 -40.76
C PRO A 82 -15.44 16.60 -40.06
N GLU A 83 -16.12 17.39 -39.26
CA GLU A 83 -15.57 18.38 -38.32
C GLU A 83 -14.56 17.79 -37.31
N LEU A 84 -14.86 16.66 -36.68
CA LEU A 84 -14.02 16.03 -35.66
C LEU A 84 -12.81 15.35 -36.31
N VAL A 85 -13.02 14.74 -37.49
CA VAL A 85 -11.93 14.21 -38.31
C VAL A 85 -10.97 15.34 -38.69
N ARG A 86 -11.49 16.48 -39.17
CA ARG A 86 -10.67 17.65 -39.51
C ARG A 86 -9.92 18.18 -38.30
N HIS A 87 -10.56 18.25 -37.14
CA HIS A 87 -9.99 18.69 -35.88
C HIS A 87 -8.79 17.83 -35.46
N PHE A 88 -8.95 16.50 -35.43
CA PHE A 88 -7.85 15.60 -35.07
C PHE A 88 -6.77 15.46 -36.15
N ALA A 89 -7.09 15.75 -37.41
CA ALA A 89 -6.14 15.77 -38.52
C ALA A 89 -5.24 17.02 -38.51
N HIS A 90 -5.67 18.13 -37.89
CA HIS A 90 -4.92 19.39 -37.84
C HIS A 90 -4.58 19.83 -36.40
N PRO A 91 -3.84 19.01 -35.64
CA PRO A 91 -3.45 19.36 -34.28
C PRO A 91 -2.45 20.52 -34.26
N PRO A 92 -2.25 21.16 -33.09
CA PRO A 92 -1.27 22.22 -32.92
C PRO A 92 0.17 21.76 -33.25
N ARG A 93 1.03 22.73 -33.59
CA ARG A 93 2.43 22.47 -33.98
C ARG A 93 3.22 21.79 -32.85
N ARG A 94 4.11 20.87 -33.26
CA ARG A 94 5.01 20.12 -32.37
C ARG A 94 5.94 20.99 -31.52
N THR A 95 6.33 22.16 -32.02
CA THR A 95 7.25 23.10 -31.36
C THR A 95 6.57 24.45 -31.17
N PRO A 96 6.95 25.22 -30.13
CA PRO A 96 6.35 26.52 -29.89
C PRO A 96 6.75 27.49 -31.00
N PRO A 97 5.90 28.46 -31.37
CA PRO A 97 6.30 29.59 -32.20
C PRO A 97 7.32 30.46 -31.45
N ARG A 98 8.02 31.35 -32.19
CA ARG A 98 8.98 32.27 -31.57
C ARG A 98 8.28 33.12 -30.49
N PRO A 99 8.77 33.08 -29.23
CA PRO A 99 8.08 33.71 -28.11
C PRO A 99 8.02 35.23 -28.23
N ALA A 100 7.03 35.85 -27.58
CA ALA A 100 7.06 37.30 -27.37
C ALA A 100 8.15 37.67 -26.33
N VAL A 101 8.71 38.88 -26.42
CA VAL A 101 9.72 39.39 -25.45
C VAL A 101 9.10 39.62 -24.05
N LEU A 102 7.76 39.65 -23.95
CA LEU A 102 7.03 39.88 -22.71
C LEU A 102 6.90 38.61 -21.87
N LEU A 103 7.21 38.71 -20.57
CA LEU A 103 6.95 37.67 -19.57
C LEU A 103 5.45 37.32 -19.51
N GLY A 104 5.14 36.06 -19.20
CA GLY A 104 3.78 35.56 -19.01
C GLY A 104 3.01 36.35 -17.96
N SER A 105 3.45 36.27 -16.71
CA SER A 105 2.97 37.08 -15.58
C SER A 105 4.06 37.31 -14.53
N ALA A 106 4.54 38.55 -14.43
CA ALA A 106 5.48 38.97 -13.39
C ALA A 106 4.87 38.85 -11.97
N ARG A 107 3.54 38.99 -11.85
CA ARG A 107 2.84 38.85 -10.58
C ARG A 107 2.90 37.41 -10.08
N LEU A 108 2.64 36.43 -10.94
CA LEU A 108 2.71 35.01 -10.59
C LEU A 108 4.13 34.59 -10.19
N ALA A 109 5.13 35.02 -10.97
CA ALA A 109 6.54 34.79 -10.64
C ALA A 109 6.91 35.40 -9.27
N GLY A 110 6.47 36.64 -9.01
CA GLY A 110 6.67 37.29 -7.71
C GLY A 110 5.97 36.60 -6.54
N ARG A 111 4.80 36.00 -6.75
CA ARG A 111 4.10 35.21 -5.71
C ARG A 111 4.85 33.93 -5.36
N ALA A 112 5.46 33.25 -6.35
CA ALA A 112 6.27 32.07 -6.09
C ALA A 112 7.53 32.39 -5.27
N LEU A 113 8.19 33.51 -5.54
CA LEU A 113 9.33 33.98 -4.73
C LEU A 113 8.95 34.27 -3.26
N ARG A 114 7.67 34.55 -3.00
CA ARG A 114 7.13 34.78 -1.65
C ARG A 114 6.45 33.53 -1.05
N GLY A 115 6.58 32.36 -1.68
CA GLY A 115 5.98 31.11 -1.22
C GLY A 115 4.46 31.01 -1.36
N GLY A 116 3.82 31.93 -2.10
CA GLY A 116 2.36 31.99 -2.20
C GLY A 116 1.72 31.06 -3.23
N VAL A 117 2.51 30.40 -4.08
CA VAL A 117 2.08 29.40 -5.08
C VAL A 117 3.19 28.35 -5.28
N PRO A 118 2.88 27.12 -5.74
CA PRO A 118 3.90 26.11 -6.03
C PRO A 118 4.96 26.59 -7.03
N ALA A 119 6.22 26.18 -6.82
CA ALA A 119 7.36 26.67 -7.60
C ALA A 119 7.20 26.48 -9.12
N LEU A 120 6.72 25.30 -9.56
CA LEU A 120 6.52 25.03 -10.99
C LEU A 120 5.40 25.89 -11.62
N THR A 121 4.33 26.14 -10.87
CA THR A 121 3.27 27.10 -11.26
C THR A 121 3.85 28.51 -11.37
N GLY A 122 4.71 28.90 -10.42
CA GLY A 122 5.45 30.17 -10.45
C GLY A 122 6.36 30.36 -11.66
N VAL A 123 7.14 29.34 -11.99
CA VAL A 123 8.05 29.32 -13.16
C VAL A 123 7.29 29.56 -14.45
N SER A 124 6.03 29.12 -14.55
CA SER A 124 5.20 29.38 -15.73
C SER A 124 4.96 30.87 -15.98
N GLY A 125 4.99 31.72 -14.94
CA GLY A 125 4.90 33.17 -15.04
C GLY A 125 6.15 33.83 -15.63
N LEU A 126 7.31 33.16 -15.52
CA LEU A 126 8.59 33.58 -16.11
C LEU A 126 8.72 33.16 -17.58
N LEU A 127 7.93 32.19 -18.03
CA LEU A 127 7.92 31.80 -19.44
C LEU A 127 7.34 32.94 -20.29
N PRO A 128 7.89 33.17 -21.49
CA PRO A 128 7.39 34.22 -22.36
C PRO A 128 5.96 33.94 -22.81
N ARG A 129 5.22 35.00 -23.15
CA ARG A 129 3.89 34.84 -23.75
C ARG A 129 3.98 34.10 -25.08
N GLY A 130 3.18 33.04 -25.20
CA GLY A 130 3.04 32.31 -26.46
C GLY A 130 2.39 33.16 -27.54
N ARG A 131 2.69 32.82 -28.79
CA ARG A 131 2.11 33.44 -30.00
C ARG A 131 1.39 32.44 -30.90
N GLY A 132 1.13 31.24 -30.37
CA GLY A 132 0.45 30.17 -31.09
C GLY A 132 -0.97 30.56 -31.42
N ASP A 133 -1.39 30.17 -32.61
CA ASP A 133 -2.77 30.32 -33.05
C ASP A 133 -3.62 29.17 -32.47
N ALA A 134 -4.66 29.55 -31.73
CA ALA A 134 -5.64 28.65 -31.12
C ALA A 134 -6.97 28.63 -31.90
N ALA A 135 -6.98 29.08 -33.17
CA ALA A 135 -8.17 29.08 -34.03
C ALA A 135 -8.82 27.70 -34.19
N TRP A 136 -8.04 26.62 -34.13
CA TRP A 136 -8.55 25.24 -34.19
C TRP A 136 -9.49 24.90 -33.02
N LEU A 137 -9.17 25.36 -31.80
CA LEU A 137 -10.07 25.24 -30.64
C LEU A 137 -11.31 26.12 -30.77
N ALA A 138 -11.14 27.29 -31.39
CA ALA A 138 -12.23 28.21 -31.62
C ALA A 138 -13.24 27.62 -32.64
N ALA A 139 -12.74 26.99 -33.70
CA ALA A 139 -13.55 26.26 -34.68
C ALA A 139 -14.23 25.03 -34.08
N LEU A 140 -13.54 24.28 -33.20
CA LEU A 140 -14.16 23.21 -32.44
C LEU A 140 -15.32 23.74 -31.58
N ALA A 141 -15.09 24.82 -30.81
CA ALA A 141 -16.11 25.40 -29.95
C ALA A 141 -17.37 25.81 -30.72
N ASP A 142 -17.20 26.46 -31.87
CA ASP A 142 -18.32 26.88 -32.74
C ASP A 142 -19.13 25.70 -33.28
N HIS A 143 -18.46 24.57 -33.51
CA HIS A 143 -19.13 23.35 -33.92
C HIS A 143 -19.89 22.69 -32.76
N LEU A 144 -19.28 22.64 -31.56
CA LEU A 144 -19.88 21.99 -30.39
C LEU A 144 -21.05 22.77 -29.79
N ALA A 145 -20.99 24.09 -29.84
CA ALA A 145 -22.03 24.99 -29.34
C ALA A 145 -22.12 26.23 -30.23
N PRO A 146 -22.94 26.19 -31.30
CA PRO A 146 -23.19 27.33 -32.17
C PRO A 146 -23.67 28.57 -31.38
N ASP A 147 -23.48 29.76 -31.96
CA ASP A 147 -23.91 31.06 -31.41
C ASP A 147 -23.25 31.47 -30.07
N GLY A 148 -22.13 30.82 -29.71
CA GLY A 148 -21.39 31.15 -28.49
C GLY A 148 -22.02 30.60 -27.20
N ALA A 149 -22.97 29.67 -27.35
CA ALA A 149 -23.58 28.95 -26.23
C ALA A 149 -22.58 28.03 -25.51
N TRP A 150 -23.01 27.47 -24.38
CA TRP A 150 -22.30 26.38 -23.71
C TRP A 150 -22.77 25.03 -24.26
N VAL A 151 -22.01 23.96 -24.00
CA VAL A 151 -22.41 22.61 -24.40
C VAL A 151 -23.69 22.16 -23.67
N GLN A 152 -24.42 21.23 -24.28
CA GLN A 152 -25.74 20.76 -23.79
C GLN A 152 -25.69 20.23 -22.36
N HIS A 153 -24.61 19.58 -21.98
CA HIS A 153 -24.44 19.04 -20.63
C HIS A 153 -24.13 20.16 -19.61
N PRO A 154 -25.06 20.46 -18.67
CA PRO A 154 -25.03 21.67 -17.85
C PRO A 154 -23.92 21.68 -16.79
N ALA A 155 -23.37 20.50 -16.45
CA ALA A 155 -22.30 20.34 -15.47
C ALA A 155 -20.96 20.00 -16.13
N THR A 156 -20.70 20.55 -17.32
CA THR A 156 -19.39 20.51 -17.98
C THR A 156 -18.54 21.71 -17.59
N TRP A 157 -17.35 21.46 -17.03
CA TRP A 157 -16.45 22.47 -16.51
C TRP A 157 -15.04 22.35 -17.10
N LEU A 158 -14.49 23.47 -17.56
CA LEU A 158 -13.14 23.53 -18.14
C LEU A 158 -12.19 24.24 -17.18
N VAL A 159 -11.06 23.61 -16.84
CA VAL A 159 -10.16 24.14 -15.81
C VAL A 159 -9.14 25.08 -16.44
N ALA A 160 -9.06 26.29 -15.91
CA ALA A 160 -7.99 27.25 -16.21
C ALA A 160 -7.39 27.80 -14.90
N THR A 161 -6.18 28.37 -14.98
CA THR A 161 -5.54 29.04 -13.85
C THR A 161 -5.61 30.55 -14.05
N ASP A 162 -6.10 31.29 -13.05
CA ASP A 162 -5.98 32.75 -13.02
C ASP A 162 -4.48 33.11 -12.99
N PHE A 163 -4.00 33.72 -14.06
CA PHE A 163 -2.57 33.80 -14.36
C PHE A 163 -1.82 34.81 -13.49
N ASP A 164 -2.52 35.67 -12.75
CA ASP A 164 -1.91 36.59 -11.79
C ASP A 164 -1.86 36.01 -10.38
N THR A 165 -2.86 35.20 -10.01
CA THR A 165 -2.99 34.65 -8.65
C THR A 165 -2.48 33.23 -8.50
N GLY A 166 -2.44 32.45 -9.59
CA GLY A 166 -2.14 31.01 -9.58
C GLY A 166 -3.31 30.14 -9.11
N ILE A 167 -4.52 30.71 -8.95
CA ILE A 167 -5.69 29.98 -8.46
C ILE A 167 -6.40 29.29 -9.63
N ARG A 168 -6.65 27.98 -9.49
CA ARG A 168 -7.43 27.18 -10.43
C ARG A 168 -8.92 27.58 -10.38
N ARG A 169 -9.56 27.64 -11.55
CA ARG A 169 -10.98 27.99 -11.72
C ARG A 169 -11.66 27.00 -12.66
N LEU A 170 -12.87 26.59 -12.27
CA LEU A 170 -13.81 25.86 -13.12
C LEU A 170 -14.56 26.89 -13.97
N LEU A 171 -14.29 26.93 -15.27
CA LEU A 171 -15.01 27.78 -16.21
C LEU A 171 -16.25 27.04 -16.71
N GLY A 172 -17.40 27.68 -16.62
CA GLY A 172 -18.70 27.15 -17.04
C GLY A 172 -19.68 28.27 -17.40
N HIS A 173 -20.88 27.88 -17.83
CA HIS A 173 -21.96 28.83 -18.10
C HIS A 173 -22.55 29.39 -16.80
N PRO A 174 -22.90 30.70 -16.71
CA PRO A 174 -22.78 31.75 -17.74
C PRO A 174 -21.45 32.53 -17.71
N GLU A 175 -20.50 32.13 -16.87
CA GLU A 175 -19.28 32.91 -16.58
C GLU A 175 -18.30 33.02 -17.76
N ALA A 176 -18.33 32.06 -18.69
CA ALA A 176 -17.48 32.05 -19.88
C ALA A 176 -18.20 31.48 -21.10
N ALA A 177 -17.91 32.02 -22.28
CA ALA A 177 -18.25 31.37 -23.55
C ALA A 177 -17.35 30.15 -23.76
N LEU A 178 -17.89 29.07 -24.37
CA LEU A 178 -17.14 27.82 -24.58
C LEU A 178 -15.83 28.05 -25.34
N ARG A 179 -15.87 28.92 -26.36
CA ARG A 179 -14.70 29.33 -27.16
C ARG A 179 -13.55 29.84 -26.29
N ASP A 180 -13.85 30.76 -25.39
CA ASP A 180 -12.82 31.38 -24.56
C ASP A 180 -12.37 30.45 -23.43
N ALA A 181 -13.27 29.65 -22.87
CA ALA A 181 -12.93 28.66 -21.86
C ALA A 181 -12.00 27.57 -22.39
N LEU A 182 -12.24 27.05 -23.61
CA LEU A 182 -11.34 26.09 -24.27
C LEU A 182 -9.96 26.70 -24.54
N ARG A 183 -9.92 27.92 -25.10
CA ARG A 183 -8.66 28.63 -25.36
C ARG A 183 -7.90 28.94 -24.06
N ALA A 184 -8.60 29.33 -23.00
CA ALA A 184 -8.01 29.58 -21.68
C ALA A 184 -7.42 28.29 -21.07
N SER A 185 -8.15 27.19 -21.15
CA SER A 185 -7.70 25.89 -20.63
C SER A 185 -6.51 25.31 -21.42
N TRP A 186 -6.31 25.74 -22.67
CA TRP A 186 -5.17 25.39 -23.53
C TRP A 186 -4.09 26.49 -23.65
N ALA A 187 -4.18 27.56 -22.88
CA ALA A 187 -3.25 28.69 -22.95
C ALA A 187 -1.90 28.36 -22.28
N ILE A 188 -1.17 27.39 -22.86
CA ILE A 188 0.10 26.87 -22.35
C ILE A 188 1.17 27.97 -22.47
N PRO A 189 1.79 28.42 -21.37
CA PRO A 189 2.85 29.42 -21.42
C PRO A 189 4.00 29.04 -22.37
N GLY A 190 4.48 30.00 -23.16
CA GLY A 190 5.44 29.77 -24.25
C GLY A 190 4.84 29.25 -25.56
N TRP A 191 3.68 28.59 -25.55
CA TRP A 191 3.00 28.11 -26.76
C TRP A 191 1.90 29.06 -27.21
N PHE A 192 0.88 29.25 -26.36
CA PHE A 192 -0.33 30.01 -26.68
C PHE A 192 -0.44 31.25 -25.80
N PRO A 193 -1.08 32.32 -26.29
CA PRO A 193 -1.32 33.51 -25.48
C PRO A 193 -2.36 33.22 -24.38
N PRO A 194 -2.22 33.84 -23.18
CA PRO A 194 -3.25 33.78 -22.16
C PRO A 194 -4.53 34.50 -22.60
N VAL A 195 -5.68 34.05 -22.10
CA VAL A 195 -7.01 34.50 -22.53
C VAL A 195 -7.67 35.34 -21.46
N ARG A 196 -8.33 36.45 -21.85
CA ARG A 196 -9.02 37.32 -20.90
C ARG A 196 -10.50 36.95 -20.84
N ILE A 197 -11.00 36.62 -19.66
CA ILE A 197 -12.41 36.31 -19.38
C ILE A 197 -12.82 37.12 -18.15
N GLY A 198 -13.91 37.89 -18.24
CA GLY A 198 -14.42 38.67 -17.10
C GLY A 198 -13.37 39.62 -16.48
N GLY A 199 -12.52 40.23 -17.31
CA GLY A 199 -11.45 41.15 -16.87
C GLY A 199 -10.19 40.47 -16.30
N ARG A 200 -10.23 39.16 -16.03
CA ARG A 200 -9.08 38.37 -15.52
C ARG A 200 -8.35 37.67 -16.66
N LEU A 201 -7.05 37.46 -16.47
CA LEU A 201 -6.20 36.76 -17.43
C LEU A 201 -6.02 35.31 -17.01
N TYR A 202 -6.27 34.36 -17.90
CA TYR A 202 -6.23 32.93 -17.63
C TYR A 202 -5.17 32.22 -18.49
N ALA A 203 -4.51 31.23 -17.89
CA ALA A 203 -3.57 30.31 -18.52
C ALA A 203 -4.03 28.85 -18.34
N ASP A 204 -3.39 27.92 -19.04
CA ASP A 204 -3.70 26.48 -19.00
C ASP A 204 -3.76 25.95 -17.55
N GLY A 205 -4.78 25.15 -17.21
CA GLY A 205 -4.94 24.58 -15.86
C GLY A 205 -3.80 23.62 -15.46
N GLY A 206 -3.19 22.99 -16.46
CA GLY A 206 -2.05 22.07 -16.40
C GLY A 206 -0.80 22.65 -15.76
N ILE A 207 -0.67 23.99 -15.70
CA ILE A 207 0.45 24.65 -15.00
C ILE A 207 0.38 24.48 -13.48
N SER A 208 -0.84 24.27 -12.96
CA SER A 208 -1.13 24.15 -11.54
C SER A 208 -1.43 22.72 -11.14
N SER A 209 -2.10 21.97 -12.02
CA SER A 209 -2.63 20.66 -11.71
C SER A 209 -2.81 19.82 -12.98
N PRO A 210 -2.51 18.51 -12.94
CA PRO A 210 -2.72 17.64 -14.08
C PRO A 210 -4.20 17.34 -14.36
N THR A 211 -5.10 17.40 -13.37
CA THR A 211 -6.50 17.00 -13.54
C THR A 211 -7.50 17.91 -12.83
N SER A 212 -7.14 18.42 -11.66
CA SER A 212 -7.97 19.21 -10.74
C SER A 212 -9.17 18.44 -10.20
N ALA A 213 -8.98 17.14 -10.00
CA ALA A 213 -10.03 16.25 -9.49
C ALA A 213 -10.54 16.68 -8.11
N ASP A 214 -9.68 17.26 -7.27
CA ASP A 214 -10.02 17.76 -5.93
C ASP A 214 -11.11 18.83 -5.91
N LEU A 215 -11.30 19.57 -7.00
CA LEU A 215 -12.37 20.57 -7.11
C LEU A 215 -13.77 19.95 -7.08
N LEU A 216 -13.89 18.62 -7.21
CA LEU A 216 -15.15 17.88 -7.09
C LEU A 216 -15.44 17.39 -5.66
N ALA A 217 -14.54 17.57 -4.70
CA ALA A 217 -14.69 17.04 -3.35
C ALA A 217 -15.97 17.52 -2.63
N SER A 218 -16.41 18.75 -2.90
CA SER A 218 -17.63 19.31 -2.31
C SER A 218 -18.93 18.91 -3.03
N ARG A 219 -18.85 18.15 -4.14
CA ARG A 219 -20.03 17.81 -4.96
C ARG A 219 -20.79 16.57 -4.47
N GLY A 220 -20.27 15.85 -3.48
CA GLY A 220 -20.94 14.69 -2.89
C GLY A 220 -21.20 13.55 -3.90
N LEU A 221 -20.28 13.35 -4.84
CA LEU A 221 -20.37 12.29 -5.85
C LEU A 221 -20.04 10.92 -5.22
N ASP A 222 -20.79 9.90 -5.62
CA ASP A 222 -20.57 8.52 -5.15
C ASP A 222 -19.30 7.93 -5.77
N GLU A 223 -19.07 8.18 -7.07
CA GLU A 223 -17.90 7.67 -7.81
C GLU A 223 -17.31 8.76 -8.72
N VAL A 224 -15.98 8.80 -8.85
CA VAL A 224 -15.27 9.67 -9.80
C VAL A 224 -14.22 8.87 -10.57
N TYR A 225 -14.32 8.94 -11.90
CA TYR A 225 -13.35 8.37 -12.82
C TYR A 225 -12.34 9.44 -13.22
N VAL A 226 -11.05 9.20 -12.97
CA VAL A 226 -9.97 10.15 -13.29
C VAL A 226 -9.07 9.56 -14.36
N VAL A 227 -9.11 10.12 -15.57
CA VAL A 227 -8.27 9.71 -16.71
C VAL A 227 -7.11 10.70 -16.85
N ALA A 228 -5.89 10.27 -16.52
CA ALA A 228 -4.76 11.17 -16.33
C ALA A 228 -3.55 10.78 -17.20
N PRO A 229 -3.45 11.28 -18.45
CA PRO A 229 -2.34 10.94 -19.35
C PRO A 229 -1.00 11.55 -18.94
N MET A 230 -0.97 12.48 -17.98
CA MET A 230 0.25 13.13 -17.45
C MET A 230 0.73 12.62 -16.10
N SER A 231 0.11 11.56 -15.57
CA SER A 231 0.59 10.85 -14.39
C SER A 231 1.00 9.42 -14.76
N SER A 232 1.58 8.69 -13.81
CA SER A 232 1.79 7.24 -13.86
C SER A 232 2.29 6.75 -12.51
N VAL A 233 1.74 5.63 -12.04
CA VAL A 233 2.18 4.92 -10.81
C VAL A 233 3.46 4.11 -11.01
N ALA A 234 3.83 3.82 -12.26
CA ALA A 234 5.03 3.04 -12.60
C ALA A 234 5.66 3.59 -13.89
N PRO A 235 6.33 4.76 -13.83
CA PRO A 235 6.76 5.48 -15.04
C PRO A 235 7.95 4.85 -15.79
N GLY A 236 8.67 3.89 -15.17
CA GLY A 236 9.89 3.29 -15.74
C GLY A 236 11.07 4.26 -15.89
N ARG A 237 12.20 3.78 -16.43
CA ARG A 237 13.42 4.59 -16.67
C ARG A 237 13.34 5.28 -18.04
N ARG A 238 13.73 6.56 -18.11
CA ARG A 238 13.64 7.40 -19.34
C ARG A 238 15.01 7.98 -19.72
N THR A 239 15.26 8.12 -21.02
CA THR A 239 16.52 8.67 -21.59
C THR A 239 16.25 9.89 -22.49
N GLY A 240 17.27 10.72 -22.73
CA GLY A 240 17.17 11.89 -23.61
C GLY A 240 16.14 12.94 -23.15
N LEU A 241 15.40 13.52 -24.10
CA LEU A 241 14.28 14.46 -23.83
C LEU A 241 13.20 13.87 -22.92
N GLY A 242 13.11 12.53 -22.82
CA GLY A 242 12.22 11.84 -21.88
C GLY A 242 12.60 12.02 -20.41
N ARG A 243 13.80 12.52 -20.08
CA ARG A 243 14.20 12.81 -18.69
C ARG A 243 13.47 14.02 -18.11
N ALA A 244 13.38 15.12 -18.87
CA ALA A 244 12.67 16.33 -18.43
C ALA A 244 11.17 16.06 -18.30
N GLU A 245 10.60 15.34 -19.28
CA GLU A 245 9.23 14.84 -19.23
C GLU A 245 8.99 13.95 -18.01
N ALA A 246 9.92 13.04 -17.66
CA ALA A 246 9.81 12.20 -16.47
C ALA A 246 9.80 13.02 -15.17
N VAL A 247 10.59 14.10 -15.07
CA VAL A 247 10.58 14.99 -13.90
C VAL A 247 9.22 15.68 -13.77
N LEU A 248 8.71 16.26 -14.86
CA LEU A 248 7.40 16.91 -14.88
C LEU A 248 6.30 15.93 -14.50
N ARG A 249 6.30 14.73 -15.10
CA ARG A 249 5.34 13.65 -14.81
C ARG A 249 5.37 13.24 -13.35
N ARG A 250 6.55 13.13 -12.71
CA ARG A 250 6.64 12.80 -11.27
C ARG A 250 5.95 13.84 -10.40
N VAL A 251 6.09 15.13 -10.71
CA VAL A 251 5.40 16.19 -9.97
C VAL A 251 3.90 16.12 -10.20
N MET A 252 3.47 15.90 -11.45
CA MET A 252 2.07 15.75 -11.80
C MET A 252 1.45 14.50 -11.14
N THR A 253 2.14 13.36 -11.10
CA THR A 253 1.68 12.18 -10.34
C THR A 253 1.50 12.51 -8.86
N ARG A 254 2.45 13.21 -8.23
CA ARG A 254 2.32 13.63 -6.81
C ARG A 254 1.12 14.54 -6.60
N THR A 255 0.89 15.49 -7.51
CA THR A 255 -0.26 16.40 -7.44
C THR A 255 -1.56 15.62 -7.57
N LEU A 256 -1.67 14.73 -8.57
CA LEU A 256 -2.85 13.87 -8.74
C LEU A 256 -3.11 12.97 -7.53
N ASN A 257 -2.05 12.44 -6.89
CA ASN A 257 -2.20 11.65 -5.66
C ASN A 257 -2.91 12.46 -4.56
N ALA A 258 -2.50 13.71 -4.35
CA ALA A 258 -3.15 14.61 -3.38
C ALA A 258 -4.59 14.94 -3.79
N GLU A 259 -4.85 15.10 -5.09
CA GLU A 259 -6.20 15.39 -5.60
C GLU A 259 -7.17 14.23 -5.36
N CYS A 260 -6.71 13.00 -5.65
CA CYS A 260 -7.50 11.80 -5.42
C CYS A 260 -7.72 11.55 -3.93
N ALA A 261 -6.71 11.80 -3.10
CA ALA A 261 -6.84 11.70 -1.64
C ALA A 261 -7.90 12.67 -1.11
N THR A 262 -7.98 13.89 -1.66
CA THR A 262 -9.00 14.88 -1.29
C THR A 262 -10.42 14.39 -1.63
N LEU A 263 -10.60 13.79 -2.82
CA LEU A 263 -11.89 13.18 -3.20
C LEU A 263 -12.26 11.98 -2.33
N GLN A 264 -11.29 11.10 -2.05
CA GLN A 264 -11.49 9.93 -1.20
C GLN A 264 -11.83 10.33 0.24
N ALA A 265 -11.20 11.39 0.77
CA ALA A 265 -11.51 11.97 2.06
C ALA A 265 -12.93 12.57 2.13
N ALA A 266 -13.47 13.01 0.99
CA ALA A 266 -14.86 13.45 0.88
C ALA A 266 -15.86 12.28 0.74
N GLY A 267 -15.40 11.03 0.79
CA GLY A 267 -16.23 9.83 0.69
C GLY A 267 -16.51 9.37 -0.74
N THR A 268 -15.87 9.97 -1.75
CA THR A 268 -16.04 9.60 -3.16
C THR A 268 -15.16 8.41 -3.54
N ARG A 269 -15.73 7.39 -4.18
CA ARG A 269 -14.95 6.27 -4.75
C ARG A 269 -14.19 6.76 -5.98
N VAL A 270 -12.85 6.73 -5.94
CA VAL A 270 -12.01 7.23 -7.05
C VAL A 270 -11.41 6.09 -7.87
N ILE A 271 -11.65 6.09 -9.17
CA ILE A 271 -11.10 5.13 -10.13
C ILE A 271 -10.09 5.87 -11.03
N ARG A 272 -8.80 5.54 -10.88
CA ARG A 272 -7.70 6.20 -11.61
C ARG A 272 -7.25 5.39 -12.82
N ILE A 273 -7.21 6.02 -13.99
CA ILE A 273 -6.75 5.41 -15.24
C ILE A 273 -5.52 6.20 -15.71
N GLU A 274 -4.37 5.54 -15.73
CA GLU A 274 -3.06 6.17 -15.96
C GLU A 274 -2.24 5.35 -16.98
N PRO A 275 -1.36 6.01 -17.77
CA PRO A 275 -0.46 5.34 -18.70
C PRO A 275 0.47 4.32 -18.04
N THR A 276 0.60 3.15 -18.67
CA THR A 276 1.62 2.15 -18.37
C THR A 276 3.00 2.57 -18.92
N VAL A 277 4.08 1.89 -18.50
CA VAL A 277 5.43 2.10 -19.06
C VAL A 277 5.43 2.05 -20.59
N ALA A 278 4.66 1.13 -21.17
CA ALA A 278 4.61 0.96 -22.61
C ALA A 278 3.87 2.12 -23.31
N ASP A 279 2.80 2.64 -22.69
CA ASP A 279 2.13 3.85 -23.19
C ASP A 279 3.08 5.04 -23.20
N LEU A 280 3.81 5.22 -22.09
CA LEU A 280 4.78 6.31 -21.96
C LEU A 280 5.88 6.22 -23.02
N ASN A 281 6.37 5.01 -23.32
CA ASN A 281 7.38 4.79 -24.37
C ASN A 281 6.85 5.17 -25.76
N THR A 282 5.59 4.83 -26.05
CA THR A 282 4.93 5.22 -27.29
C THR A 282 4.69 6.73 -27.37
N MET A 283 4.26 7.37 -26.28
CA MET A 283 4.10 8.82 -26.20
C MET A 283 5.42 9.57 -26.42
N GLY A 284 6.52 9.05 -25.86
CA GLY A 284 7.83 9.72 -25.90
C GLY A 284 7.88 10.98 -25.03
N GLY A 285 8.90 11.81 -25.26
CA GLY A 285 9.18 12.99 -24.41
C GLY A 285 8.51 14.29 -24.85
N ASN A 286 7.81 14.32 -25.99
CA ASN A 286 7.12 15.53 -26.47
C ASN A 286 5.65 15.22 -26.77
N LEU A 287 4.77 15.67 -25.88
CA LEU A 287 3.34 15.38 -25.98
C LEU A 287 2.59 16.19 -27.06
N MET A 288 3.28 17.15 -27.66
CA MET A 288 2.77 17.92 -28.81
C MET A 288 3.14 17.26 -30.15
N ASP A 289 3.77 16.08 -30.19
CA ASP A 289 4.20 15.45 -31.45
C ASP A 289 3.03 14.71 -32.14
N PRO A 290 2.39 15.28 -33.18
CA PRO A 290 1.21 14.67 -33.79
C PRO A 290 1.53 13.39 -34.55
N ARG A 291 2.80 13.16 -34.91
CA ARG A 291 3.23 11.98 -35.68
C ARG A 291 3.05 10.68 -34.91
N ARG A 292 3.04 10.76 -33.57
CA ARG A 292 2.86 9.61 -32.67
C ARG A 292 1.40 9.36 -32.29
N ARG A 293 0.46 10.22 -32.72
CA ARG A 293 -0.94 10.22 -32.32
C ARG A 293 -1.61 8.85 -32.49
N LEU A 294 -1.57 8.29 -33.70
CA LEU A 294 -2.21 7.00 -34.00
C LEU A 294 -1.55 5.84 -33.27
N ALA A 295 -0.22 5.83 -33.16
CA ALA A 295 0.51 4.80 -32.40
C ALA A 295 0.15 4.84 -30.91
N VAL A 296 0.02 6.04 -30.33
CA VAL A 296 -0.40 6.23 -28.93
C VAL A 296 -1.85 5.78 -28.73
N LEU A 297 -2.75 6.11 -29.65
CA LEU A 297 -4.14 5.67 -29.59
C LEU A 297 -4.24 4.14 -29.65
N GLU A 298 -3.58 3.51 -30.62
CA GLU A 298 -3.56 2.06 -30.76
C GLU A 298 -2.97 1.38 -29.52
N ARG A 299 -1.88 1.93 -28.98
CA ARG A 299 -1.29 1.43 -27.73
C ARG A 299 -2.27 1.55 -26.56
N SER A 300 -2.91 2.71 -26.43
CA SER A 300 -3.92 2.98 -25.39
C SER A 300 -5.05 1.95 -25.45
N LEU A 301 -5.62 1.68 -26.62
CA LEU A 301 -6.70 0.68 -26.78
C LEU A 301 -6.31 -0.73 -26.30
N ARG A 302 -5.02 -1.08 -26.37
CA ARG A 302 -4.52 -2.38 -25.90
C ARG A 302 -4.26 -2.37 -24.39
N THR A 303 -3.56 -1.37 -23.89
CA THR A 303 -3.11 -1.31 -22.49
C THR A 303 -4.24 -0.94 -21.54
N THR A 304 -5.10 -0.01 -21.93
CA THR A 304 -6.12 0.54 -21.03
C THR A 304 -7.26 -0.42 -20.75
N ARG A 305 -7.52 -1.42 -21.60
CA ARG A 305 -8.49 -2.49 -21.29
C ARG A 305 -8.13 -3.19 -19.98
N THR A 306 -6.87 -3.56 -19.83
CA THR A 306 -6.35 -4.20 -18.60
C THR A 306 -6.34 -3.20 -17.45
N VAL A 307 -5.81 -1.98 -17.66
CA VAL A 307 -5.75 -0.95 -16.60
C VAL A 307 -7.14 -0.64 -16.05
N VAL A 308 -8.13 -0.41 -16.91
CA VAL A 308 -9.52 -0.12 -16.51
C VAL A 308 -10.09 -1.28 -15.71
N ARG A 309 -9.97 -2.51 -16.22
CA ARG A 309 -10.48 -3.71 -15.54
C ARG A 309 -9.88 -3.85 -14.13
N ASP A 310 -8.56 -3.73 -14.02
CA ASP A 310 -7.86 -3.92 -12.75
C ASP A 310 -8.21 -2.81 -11.75
N ARG A 311 -8.38 -1.57 -12.23
CA ARG A 311 -8.75 -0.41 -11.41
C ARG A 311 -10.20 -0.46 -10.95
N LEU A 312 -11.11 -0.95 -11.78
CA LEU A 312 -12.50 -1.20 -11.39
C LEU A 312 -12.63 -2.28 -10.31
N ARG A 313 -11.78 -3.31 -10.37
CA ARG A 313 -11.74 -4.42 -9.38
C ARG A 313 -11.12 -4.02 -8.04
N THR A 314 -10.03 -3.26 -8.08
CA THR A 314 -9.27 -2.86 -6.88
C THR A 314 -9.85 -1.63 -6.17
N ALA A 315 -10.71 -0.86 -6.84
CA ALA A 315 -11.42 0.25 -6.20
C ALA A 315 -12.46 -0.28 -5.21
N VAL A 316 -12.17 -0.11 -3.90
CA VAL A 316 -13.01 -0.53 -2.76
C VAL A 316 -14.50 -0.23 -3.01
N PRO A 317 -15.40 -1.22 -2.88
CA PRO A 317 -16.83 -0.99 -3.02
C PRO A 317 -17.37 -0.04 -1.96
N HIS A 318 -18.31 0.83 -2.35
CA HIS A 318 -19.11 1.61 -1.42
C HIS A 318 -20.00 0.67 -0.60
N PRO A 319 -20.09 0.78 0.75
CA PRO A 319 -21.12 0.08 1.50
C PRO A 319 -22.49 0.62 1.05
N ARG A 320 -23.33 -0.24 0.44
CA ARG A 320 -24.70 0.12 0.08
C ARG A 320 -25.42 0.68 1.31
N ARG A 321 -25.95 1.90 1.20
CA ARG A 321 -26.92 2.43 2.18
C ARG A 321 -28.08 1.42 2.32
N PRO A 322 -28.44 0.95 3.52
CA PRO A 322 -29.58 0.05 3.70
C PRO A 322 -30.88 0.76 3.32
N ASP A 323 -31.78 0.01 2.68
CA ASP A 323 -33.11 0.47 2.25
C ASP A 323 -34.03 0.68 3.47
N ALA A 324 -34.74 1.81 3.49
CA ALA A 324 -35.38 2.38 4.68
C ALA A 324 -36.71 1.72 5.09
N ARG A 325 -36.93 0.44 4.76
CA ARG A 325 -38.26 -0.20 4.92
C ARG A 325 -38.35 -1.42 5.83
N GLN A 326 -37.26 -1.89 6.44
CA GLN A 326 -37.31 -3.06 7.32
C GLN A 326 -36.47 -2.88 8.59
N GLN A 327 -37.02 -2.16 9.57
CA GLN A 327 -36.63 -2.30 10.98
C GLN A 327 -37.89 -2.12 11.86
N PRO A 328 -38.17 -3.02 12.83
CA PRO A 328 -39.25 -2.83 13.80
C PRO A 328 -38.91 -1.67 14.75
N ASP A 329 -39.95 -0.91 15.14
CA ASP A 329 -39.87 0.28 15.99
C ASP A 329 -39.04 0.05 17.27
N LEU A 330 -37.84 0.63 17.27
CA LEU A 330 -37.10 0.99 18.48
C LEU A 330 -37.18 2.51 18.64
N PRO A 331 -37.27 3.03 19.88
CA PRO A 331 -37.42 4.46 20.12
C PRO A 331 -36.29 5.25 19.44
N ARG A 332 -36.69 6.24 18.64
CA ARG A 332 -35.82 7.07 17.81
C ARG A 332 -34.70 7.68 18.65
N PRO A 333 -33.42 7.40 18.34
CA PRO A 333 -32.33 8.25 18.79
C PRO A 333 -32.37 9.54 17.95
N ASP A 334 -32.15 10.66 18.62
CA ASP A 334 -32.16 12.00 18.05
C ASP A 334 -31.32 12.12 16.77
N ALA A 335 -31.78 12.98 15.87
CA ALA A 335 -31.15 13.31 14.60
C ALA A 335 -29.82 14.08 14.81
N GLN A 336 -28.77 13.39 15.27
CA GLN A 336 -27.38 13.81 15.28
C GLN A 336 -26.50 12.57 15.08
N GLY A 337 -26.12 12.26 13.84
CA GLY A 337 -25.35 11.05 13.56
C GLY A 337 -24.95 10.82 12.11
N ALA A 338 -24.61 11.87 11.35
CA ALA A 338 -23.48 11.70 10.45
C ALA A 338 -22.30 11.40 11.37
N ALA A 339 -21.53 10.33 11.16
CA ALA A 339 -20.28 10.14 11.88
C ALA A 339 -19.34 11.28 11.45
N ARG A 340 -19.49 12.43 12.12
CA ARG A 340 -18.49 13.46 12.27
C ARG A 340 -17.24 12.70 12.72
N ILE A 341 -16.08 13.03 12.14
CA ILE A 341 -14.81 12.81 12.85
C ILE A 341 -15.01 13.46 14.22
N SER A 342 -15.21 12.62 15.23
CA SER A 342 -15.78 13.00 16.50
C SER A 342 -14.65 13.18 17.49
N GLY A 343 -14.14 14.41 17.58
CA GLY A 343 -13.11 14.78 18.55
C GLY A 343 -11.68 14.58 18.05
N THR A 344 -10.82 15.50 18.47
CA THR A 344 -9.37 15.30 18.46
C THR A 344 -8.98 14.82 19.85
N HIS A 345 -8.36 13.66 19.94
CA HIS A 345 -7.87 13.11 21.19
C HIS A 345 -6.37 13.40 21.33
N ASP A 346 -5.96 14.13 22.37
CA ASP A 346 -4.54 14.25 22.71
C ASP A 346 -4.15 13.10 23.63
N VAL A 347 -3.08 12.39 23.27
CA VAL A 347 -2.53 11.27 24.05
C VAL A 347 -1.01 11.39 24.19
N GLU A 348 -0.44 10.80 25.24
CA GLU A 348 1.00 10.71 25.37
C GLU A 348 1.60 9.68 24.40
N VAL A 349 1.04 8.47 24.33
CA VAL A 349 1.52 7.41 23.43
C VAL A 349 0.38 6.80 22.62
N LEU A 350 0.54 6.79 21.30
CA LEU A 350 -0.33 6.08 20.37
C LEU A 350 0.38 4.86 19.79
N ILE A 351 -0.24 3.69 19.90
CA ILE A 351 0.26 2.42 19.39
C ILE A 351 -0.63 1.95 18.24
N ILE A 352 -0.04 1.58 17.12
CA ILE A 352 -0.76 1.07 15.95
C ILE A 352 -0.68 -0.46 15.93
N GLY A 353 -1.81 -1.13 16.18
CA GLY A 353 -1.96 -2.57 16.18
C GLY A 353 -2.06 -3.18 17.58
N SER A 354 -2.89 -4.22 17.71
CA SER A 354 -3.17 -4.95 18.97
C SER A 354 -2.72 -6.42 18.93
N GLY A 355 -1.67 -6.71 18.15
CA GLY A 355 -0.96 -7.99 18.19
C GLY A 355 0.02 -8.08 19.38
N ILE A 356 0.91 -9.09 19.35
CA ILE A 356 1.92 -9.29 20.40
C ILE A 356 2.78 -8.04 20.63
N SER A 357 3.12 -7.29 19.58
CA SER A 357 3.95 -6.09 19.72
C SER A 357 3.22 -4.98 20.48
N GLY A 358 1.96 -4.71 20.11
CA GLY A 358 1.17 -3.64 20.71
C GLY A 358 0.77 -3.92 22.15
N ILE A 359 0.33 -5.15 22.44
CA ILE A 359 0.00 -5.57 23.81
C ILE A 359 1.24 -5.46 24.71
N GLY A 360 2.39 -5.98 24.26
CA GLY A 360 3.63 -5.92 25.02
C GLY A 360 4.09 -4.47 25.28
N ALA A 361 4.00 -3.60 24.26
CA ALA A 361 4.34 -2.18 24.39
C ALA A 361 3.45 -1.48 25.42
N ALA A 362 2.14 -1.67 25.35
CA ALA A 362 1.21 -1.07 26.29
C ALA A 362 1.47 -1.52 27.74
N VAL A 363 1.75 -2.82 27.96
CA VAL A 363 2.11 -3.34 29.29
C VAL A 363 3.38 -2.66 29.82
N LYS A 364 4.45 -2.65 29.02
CA LYS A 364 5.76 -2.11 29.44
C LYS A 364 5.75 -0.60 29.67
N LEU A 365 4.99 0.14 28.87
CA LEU A 365 4.77 1.57 29.08
C LEU A 365 4.00 1.86 30.37
N ARG A 366 2.94 1.09 30.66
CA ARG A 366 2.20 1.21 31.92
C ARG A 366 3.05 0.86 33.14
N GLN A 367 3.85 -0.20 33.05
CA GLN A 367 4.83 -0.55 34.09
C GLN A 367 5.87 0.57 34.31
N SER A 368 6.18 1.34 33.26
CA SER A 368 7.07 2.51 33.32
C SER A 368 6.35 3.81 33.75
N GLY A 369 5.11 3.72 34.21
CA GLY A 369 4.34 4.86 34.70
C GLY A 369 3.73 5.75 33.62
N VAL A 370 3.68 5.30 32.36
CA VAL A 370 2.92 5.98 31.29
C VAL A 370 1.46 5.54 31.40
N ARG A 371 0.55 6.48 31.65
CA ARG A 371 -0.88 6.16 31.86
C ARG A 371 -1.74 6.46 30.65
N ASP A 372 -1.35 7.47 29.88
CA ASP A 372 -2.10 7.96 28.74
C ASP A 372 -1.61 7.26 27.45
N VAL A 373 -2.18 6.07 27.23
CA VAL A 373 -1.82 5.17 26.12
C VAL A 373 -3.09 4.74 25.41
N VAL A 374 -3.10 4.82 24.08
CA VAL A 374 -4.16 4.27 23.23
C VAL A 374 -3.58 3.30 22.20
N LEU A 375 -4.28 2.20 21.95
CA LEU A 375 -3.96 1.28 20.85
C LEU A 375 -5.05 1.39 19.79
N LEU A 376 -4.67 1.57 18.54
CA LEU A 376 -5.59 1.60 17.40
C LEU A 376 -5.50 0.29 16.63
N GLU A 377 -6.61 -0.43 16.48
CA GLU A 377 -6.69 -1.71 15.78
C GLU A 377 -7.72 -1.62 14.65
N LYS A 378 -7.30 -2.01 13.44
CA LYS A 378 -8.18 -1.97 12.26
C LYS A 378 -9.28 -3.03 12.29
N ALA A 379 -9.03 -4.17 12.95
CA ALA A 379 -10.02 -5.22 13.13
C ALA A 379 -10.91 -4.97 14.36
N ASP A 380 -11.97 -5.77 14.48
CA ASP A 380 -12.91 -5.69 15.61
C ASP A 380 -12.42 -6.47 16.85
N GLU A 381 -11.31 -7.20 16.73
CA GLU A 381 -10.76 -8.07 17.77
C GLU A 381 -9.22 -7.97 17.83
N LEU A 382 -8.64 -8.31 18.99
CA LEU A 382 -7.19 -8.32 19.19
C LEU A 382 -6.53 -9.62 18.71
N GLY A 383 -5.20 -9.63 18.61
CA GLY A 383 -4.42 -10.85 18.38
C GLY A 383 -3.50 -10.84 17.16
N GLY A 384 -3.68 -9.89 16.23
CA GLY A 384 -2.81 -9.71 15.07
C GLY A 384 -2.67 -10.98 14.22
N THR A 385 -1.44 -11.47 14.01
CA THR A 385 -1.16 -12.70 13.25
C THR A 385 -2.00 -13.89 13.72
N TRP A 386 -2.19 -14.06 15.04
CA TRP A 386 -2.94 -15.17 15.61
C TRP A 386 -4.46 -14.97 15.57
N ARG A 387 -4.94 -13.78 15.21
CA ARG A 387 -6.36 -13.57 14.87
C ARG A 387 -6.59 -13.84 13.37
N ASP A 388 -5.69 -13.36 12.52
CA ASP A 388 -5.86 -13.41 11.07
C ASP A 388 -5.62 -14.80 10.47
N ASN A 389 -4.66 -15.58 11.01
CA ASN A 389 -4.30 -16.88 10.45
C ASN A 389 -5.08 -18.00 11.13
N THR A 390 -6.19 -18.42 10.55
CA THR A 390 -7.09 -19.44 11.13
C THR A 390 -7.16 -20.73 10.30
N TYR A 391 -6.21 -20.93 9.38
CA TYR A 391 -6.15 -22.13 8.56
C TYR A 391 -5.94 -23.41 9.39
N PRO A 392 -6.42 -24.57 8.94
CA PRO A 392 -6.33 -25.81 9.70
C PRO A 392 -4.85 -26.22 9.89
N GLY A 393 -4.51 -26.63 11.10
CA GLY A 393 -3.12 -26.97 11.47
C GLY A 393 -2.23 -25.77 11.82
N CYS A 394 -2.77 -24.54 11.83
CA CYS A 394 -2.01 -23.34 12.21
C CYS A 394 -1.44 -23.47 13.64
N ALA A 395 -0.11 -23.45 13.74
CA ALA A 395 0.61 -23.63 15.00
C ALA A 395 1.95 -22.90 15.00
N CYS A 396 2.49 -22.65 16.20
CA CYS A 396 3.82 -22.08 16.33
C CYS A 396 4.91 -23.11 15.95
N ASP A 397 6.03 -22.59 15.44
CA ASP A 397 7.26 -23.32 15.18
C ASP A 397 8.30 -23.15 16.31
N VAL A 398 7.97 -22.36 17.33
CA VAL A 398 8.75 -22.17 18.55
C VAL A 398 8.05 -22.89 19.71
N PRO A 399 8.81 -23.50 20.64
CA PRO A 399 8.23 -24.10 21.84
C PRO A 399 7.38 -23.12 22.65
N SER A 400 6.25 -23.59 23.18
CA SER A 400 5.22 -22.76 23.82
C SER A 400 5.74 -22.00 25.05
N ALA A 401 6.65 -22.59 25.84
CA ALA A 401 7.18 -21.91 27.03
C ALA A 401 8.09 -20.72 26.64
N LEU A 402 8.75 -20.76 25.49
CA LEU A 402 9.52 -19.66 24.91
C LEU A 402 8.68 -18.68 24.06
N TYR A 403 7.57 -19.13 23.48
CA TYR A 403 6.65 -18.29 22.69
C TYR A 403 5.56 -17.63 23.56
N SER A 404 6.01 -16.95 24.61
CA SER A 404 5.19 -16.17 25.55
C SER A 404 6.03 -15.03 26.15
N TYR A 405 5.36 -14.00 26.70
CA TYR A 405 6.05 -12.94 27.43
C TYR A 405 6.71 -13.51 28.70
N SER A 406 7.94 -13.10 28.97
CA SER A 406 8.67 -13.50 30.18
C SER A 406 8.02 -12.97 31.47
N PHE A 407 7.28 -11.87 31.38
CA PHE A 407 6.51 -11.30 32.49
C PHE A 407 5.11 -11.91 32.64
N ALA A 408 4.64 -12.68 31.66
CA ALA A 408 3.32 -13.33 31.69
C ALA A 408 3.44 -14.78 31.17
N PRO A 409 4.17 -15.65 31.87
CA PRO A 409 4.37 -17.03 31.43
C PRO A 409 3.08 -17.84 31.62
N ASN A 410 2.77 -18.74 30.68
CA ASN A 410 1.57 -19.57 30.73
C ASN A 410 1.91 -21.03 31.12
N PRO A 411 1.48 -21.53 32.30
CA PRO A 411 1.73 -22.91 32.71
C PRO A 411 0.71 -23.91 32.14
N GLU A 412 -0.35 -23.42 31.51
CA GLU A 412 -1.47 -24.24 31.01
C GLU A 412 -1.34 -24.63 29.54
N TRP A 413 -0.17 -24.43 28.93
CA TRP A 413 0.08 -24.90 27.56
C TRP A 413 -0.19 -26.40 27.44
N THR A 414 -1.10 -26.76 26.54
CA THR A 414 -1.56 -28.13 26.31
C THR A 414 -0.63 -28.92 25.39
N ARG A 415 0.22 -28.23 24.62
CA ARG A 415 1.20 -28.82 23.70
C ARG A 415 2.53 -28.08 23.75
N ALA A 416 3.60 -28.82 23.46
CA ALA A 416 4.95 -28.27 23.36
C ALA A 416 5.06 -27.19 22.25
N PHE A 417 4.24 -27.29 21.20
CA PHE A 417 4.08 -26.24 20.19
C PHE A 417 2.60 -25.90 20.05
N ALA A 418 2.18 -24.81 20.70
CA ALA A 418 0.80 -24.40 20.79
C ALA A 418 0.17 -24.11 19.41
N GLY A 419 -1.10 -24.50 19.28
CA GLY A 419 -1.93 -24.16 18.12
C GLY A 419 -2.38 -22.70 18.17
N GLN A 420 -2.85 -22.19 17.03
CA GLN A 420 -3.25 -20.78 16.92
C GLN A 420 -4.32 -20.37 17.96
N ALA A 421 -5.37 -21.16 18.15
CA ALA A 421 -6.46 -20.81 19.07
C ALA A 421 -5.98 -20.64 20.52
N GLU A 422 -5.03 -21.47 20.95
CA GLU A 422 -4.45 -21.43 22.30
C GLU A 422 -3.57 -20.18 22.48
N ILE A 423 -2.77 -19.84 21.45
CA ILE A 423 -1.94 -18.63 21.46
C ILE A 423 -2.81 -17.37 21.45
N ARG A 424 -3.88 -17.36 20.65
CA ARG A 424 -4.86 -16.27 20.64
C ARG A 424 -5.47 -16.08 22.02
N SER A 425 -5.93 -17.16 22.65
CA SER A 425 -6.50 -17.14 24.01
C SER A 425 -5.48 -16.62 25.04
N TYR A 426 -4.21 -17.02 24.91
CA TYR A 426 -3.13 -16.50 25.75
C TYR A 426 -2.97 -14.97 25.64
N LEU A 427 -3.06 -14.41 24.42
CA LEU A 427 -2.96 -12.96 24.21
C LEU A 427 -4.16 -12.21 24.76
N GLU A 428 -5.37 -12.73 24.56
CA GLU A 428 -6.62 -12.18 25.11
C GLU A 428 -6.56 -12.15 26.65
N ASN A 429 -6.16 -13.27 27.26
CA ASN A 429 -6.00 -13.38 28.71
C ASN A 429 -4.91 -12.44 29.24
N THR A 430 -3.80 -12.30 28.53
CA THR A 430 -2.72 -11.37 28.90
C THR A 430 -3.20 -9.92 28.82
N ALA A 431 -3.86 -9.54 27.73
CA ALA A 431 -4.41 -8.18 27.57
C ALA A 431 -5.43 -7.86 28.66
N ALA A 432 -6.31 -8.80 29.02
CA ALA A 432 -7.27 -8.64 30.10
C ALA A 432 -6.59 -8.51 31.48
N THR A 433 -5.64 -9.41 31.79
CA THR A 433 -4.93 -9.44 33.08
C THR A 433 -4.17 -8.14 33.35
N TYR A 434 -3.56 -7.56 32.31
CA TYR A 434 -2.82 -6.30 32.43
C TYR A 434 -3.68 -5.05 32.16
N GLY A 435 -5.01 -5.21 32.01
CA GLY A 435 -5.95 -4.11 31.78
C GLY A 435 -5.67 -3.31 30.51
N ILE A 436 -5.23 -3.99 29.44
CA ILE A 436 -4.91 -3.40 28.14
C ILE A 436 -6.14 -3.35 27.23
N THR A 437 -7.05 -4.32 27.32
CA THR A 437 -8.25 -4.38 26.47
C THR A 437 -9.05 -3.06 26.42
N PRO A 438 -9.29 -2.35 27.54
CA PRO A 438 -10.00 -1.06 27.52
C PRO A 438 -9.26 0.08 26.79
N LEU A 439 -7.95 -0.06 26.59
CA LEU A 439 -7.10 0.92 25.90
C LEU A 439 -7.16 0.78 24.38
N ILE A 440 -7.74 -0.31 23.87
CA ILE A 440 -7.83 -0.60 22.44
C ILE A 440 -9.05 0.10 21.85
N ARG A 441 -8.88 0.67 20.66
CA ARG A 441 -9.95 1.18 19.80
C ARG A 441 -10.01 0.28 18.57
N PHE A 442 -11.00 -0.62 18.59
CA PHE A 442 -11.26 -1.58 17.53
C PHE A 442 -12.00 -0.94 16.35
N GLY A 443 -11.80 -1.52 15.17
CA GLY A 443 -12.33 -1.00 13.90
C GLY A 443 -11.83 0.40 13.56
N THR A 444 -10.70 0.82 14.13
CA THR A 444 -10.07 2.13 13.96
C THR A 444 -8.77 1.95 13.18
N GLU A 445 -8.89 1.93 11.85
CA GLU A 445 -7.73 1.90 10.95
C GLU A 445 -7.03 3.27 10.91
N VAL A 446 -5.72 3.29 11.16
CA VAL A 446 -4.86 4.47 10.92
C VAL A 446 -4.62 4.62 9.41
N THR A 447 -4.96 5.78 8.86
CA THR A 447 -4.81 6.08 7.43
C THR A 447 -3.60 6.98 7.18
N ARG A 448 -3.25 7.86 8.11
CA ARG A 448 -2.10 8.76 8.05
C ARG A 448 -1.58 9.08 9.44
N ALA A 449 -0.28 9.12 9.64
CA ALA A 449 0.39 9.65 10.83
C ALA A 449 1.52 10.58 10.38
N GLN A 450 1.47 11.86 10.74
CA GLN A 450 2.44 12.86 10.30
C GLN A 450 3.10 13.55 11.49
N TRP A 451 4.41 13.74 11.44
CA TRP A 451 5.12 14.53 12.43
C TRP A 451 4.90 16.03 12.20
N HIS A 452 4.63 16.78 13.26
CA HIS A 452 4.51 18.23 13.24
C HIS A 452 5.63 18.86 14.08
N PRO A 453 6.73 19.34 13.47
CA PRO A 453 7.90 19.84 14.18
C PRO A 453 7.61 20.97 15.16
N HIS A 454 6.74 21.92 14.79
CA HIS A 454 6.41 23.06 15.65
C HIS A 454 5.70 22.69 16.95
N GLU A 455 4.94 21.59 16.93
CA GLU A 455 4.19 21.09 18.09
C GLU A 455 4.93 19.97 18.83
N ALA A 456 6.01 19.45 18.23
CA ALA A 456 6.72 18.25 18.65
C ALA A 456 5.76 17.06 18.90
N ARG A 457 4.81 16.86 18.00
CA ARG A 457 3.76 15.83 18.10
C ARG A 457 3.43 15.18 16.76
N TRP A 458 2.95 13.96 16.84
CA TRP A 458 2.35 13.22 15.74
C TRP A 458 0.87 13.55 15.62
N HIS A 459 0.42 13.91 14.42
CA HIS A 459 -0.99 14.03 14.07
C HIS A 459 -1.41 12.77 13.32
N VAL A 460 -2.39 12.05 13.85
CA VAL A 460 -2.82 10.74 13.37
C VAL A 460 -4.27 10.80 12.92
N GLU A 461 -4.49 10.55 11.64
CA GLU A 461 -5.79 10.39 11.02
C GLU A 461 -6.19 8.92 11.00
N THR A 462 -7.46 8.67 11.29
CA THR A 462 -8.03 7.33 11.30
C THR A 462 -9.33 7.29 10.53
N SER A 463 -9.87 6.10 10.33
CA SER A 463 -11.21 5.87 9.78
C SER A 463 -12.37 6.41 10.64
N ARG A 464 -12.13 6.80 11.90
CA ARG A 464 -13.18 7.25 12.84
C ARG A 464 -12.87 8.60 13.48
N ASP A 465 -11.72 8.72 14.13
CA ASP A 465 -11.33 9.88 14.96
C ASP A 465 -9.98 10.47 14.52
N ARG A 466 -9.59 11.60 15.13
CA ARG A 466 -8.25 12.17 15.01
C ARG A 466 -7.53 12.10 16.35
N TYR A 467 -6.22 11.86 16.31
CA TYR A 467 -5.37 11.81 17.49
C TYR A 467 -4.17 12.72 17.32
N THR A 468 -3.75 13.37 18.40
CA THR A 468 -2.41 13.94 18.53
C THR A 468 -1.65 13.13 19.57
N ALA A 469 -0.42 12.73 19.25
CA ALA A 469 0.37 11.85 20.11
C ALA A 469 1.79 12.40 20.29
N ARG A 470 2.35 12.33 21.50
CA ARG A 470 3.76 12.68 21.69
C ARG A 470 4.68 11.60 21.10
N PHE A 471 4.34 10.34 21.33
CA PHE A 471 5.04 9.19 20.78
C PHE A 471 4.13 8.36 19.87
N LEU A 472 4.72 7.84 18.80
CA LEU A 472 4.05 6.92 17.89
C LEU A 472 4.77 5.57 17.91
N ILE A 473 4.05 4.47 18.12
CA ILE A 473 4.61 3.12 18.07
C ILE A 473 3.92 2.33 16.96
N ALA A 474 4.64 2.10 15.86
CA ALA A 474 4.20 1.24 14.78
C ALA A 474 4.39 -0.25 15.18
N ALA A 475 3.32 -0.85 15.70
CA ALA A 475 3.25 -2.23 16.15
C ALA A 475 2.43 -3.14 15.21
N ALA A 476 2.32 -2.75 13.93
CA ALA A 476 1.50 -3.43 12.92
C ALA A 476 2.03 -4.83 12.53
N GLY A 477 3.33 -5.08 12.72
CA GLY A 477 3.99 -6.36 12.47
C GLY A 477 4.16 -6.69 10.97
N PRO A 478 5.18 -7.49 10.59
CA PRO A 478 5.48 -7.79 9.18
C PRO A 478 4.60 -8.88 8.53
N TRP A 479 3.81 -9.64 9.29
CA TRP A 479 3.09 -10.84 8.78
C TRP A 479 1.57 -10.72 8.87
N HIS A 480 1.00 -9.67 8.29
CA HIS A 480 -0.46 -9.44 8.33
C HIS A 480 -1.09 -9.17 6.95
N GLU A 481 -0.34 -8.58 6.02
CA GLU A 481 -0.85 -8.24 4.68
C GLU A 481 -0.44 -9.33 3.67
N PRO A 482 -1.41 -10.11 3.15
CA PRO A 482 -1.13 -11.25 2.29
C PRO A 482 -0.56 -10.82 0.94
N LEU A 483 0.45 -11.57 0.45
CA LEU A 483 0.99 -11.37 -0.88
C LEU A 483 0.16 -12.15 -1.89
N THR A 484 -0.65 -11.47 -2.68
CA THR A 484 -1.37 -12.10 -3.81
C THR A 484 -0.50 -11.99 -5.07
N PRO A 485 -0.11 -13.12 -5.70
CA PRO A 485 0.77 -13.07 -6.86
C PRO A 485 0.03 -12.51 -8.07
N ASP A 486 0.70 -11.67 -8.85
CA ASP A 486 0.19 -11.15 -10.11
C ASP A 486 0.34 -12.22 -11.22
N LEU A 487 -0.65 -13.13 -11.29
CA LEU A 487 -0.69 -14.24 -12.25
C LEU A 487 -1.78 -13.98 -13.31
N PRO A 488 -1.43 -14.00 -14.61
CA PRO A 488 -2.42 -13.90 -15.69
C PRO A 488 -3.57 -14.91 -15.51
N GLY A 489 -4.80 -14.40 -15.53
CA GLY A 489 -6.03 -15.19 -15.42
C GLY A 489 -6.44 -15.65 -14.02
N LEU A 490 -5.61 -15.42 -12.97
CA LEU A 490 -5.97 -15.79 -11.59
C LEU A 490 -7.24 -15.09 -11.10
N ALA A 491 -7.41 -13.81 -11.45
CA ALA A 491 -8.60 -13.03 -11.09
C ALA A 491 -9.86 -13.41 -11.90
N ASP A 492 -9.69 -14.17 -12.98
CA ASP A 492 -10.76 -14.65 -13.86
C ASP A 492 -11.06 -16.16 -13.62
N PHE A 493 -10.40 -16.78 -12.62
CA PHE A 493 -10.61 -18.17 -12.26
C PHE A 493 -12.08 -18.37 -11.82
N PRO A 494 -12.81 -19.33 -12.41
CA PRO A 494 -14.25 -19.50 -12.17
C PRO A 494 -14.58 -20.14 -10.81
N GLY A 495 -13.59 -20.73 -10.14
CA GLY A 495 -13.72 -21.32 -8.81
C GLY A 495 -13.25 -20.39 -7.70
N GLU A 496 -12.94 -20.98 -6.55
CA GLU A 496 -12.59 -20.22 -5.35
C GLU A 496 -11.09 -19.91 -5.25
N VAL A 497 -10.74 -18.67 -4.89
CA VAL A 497 -9.35 -18.25 -4.64
C VAL A 497 -9.27 -17.53 -3.30
N PHE A 498 -8.41 -18.02 -2.40
CA PHE A 498 -8.16 -17.32 -1.14
C PHE A 498 -6.76 -17.56 -0.60
N HIS A 499 -6.26 -16.61 0.19
CA HIS A 499 -4.96 -16.71 0.86
C HIS A 499 -5.09 -17.40 2.21
N SER A 500 -4.04 -18.13 2.62
CA SER A 500 -4.02 -18.85 3.90
C SER A 500 -4.34 -17.98 5.13
N SER A 501 -3.96 -16.70 5.13
CA SER A 501 -4.28 -15.72 6.19
C SER A 501 -5.66 -15.07 6.10
N ARG A 502 -6.47 -15.45 5.11
CA ARG A 502 -7.86 -15.04 4.91
C ARG A 502 -8.68 -16.31 4.65
N TRP A 503 -8.52 -17.28 5.55
CA TRP A 503 -9.08 -18.61 5.38
C TRP A 503 -10.61 -18.55 5.31
N ARG A 504 -11.17 -19.18 4.27
CA ARG A 504 -12.63 -19.29 4.08
C ARG A 504 -13.17 -20.51 4.81
N HIS A 505 -13.65 -20.30 6.03
CA HIS A 505 -14.30 -21.35 6.84
C HIS A 505 -15.66 -21.78 6.29
N ASP A 506 -16.26 -20.95 5.44
CA ASP A 506 -17.53 -21.19 4.75
C ASP A 506 -17.38 -22.01 3.47
N HIS A 507 -16.16 -22.30 3.02
CA HIS A 507 -15.89 -23.06 1.81
C HIS A 507 -15.49 -24.51 2.12
N GLU A 508 -16.32 -25.48 1.72
CA GLU A 508 -16.06 -26.90 1.95
C GLU A 508 -15.04 -27.44 0.93
N LEU A 509 -13.92 -27.96 1.43
CA LEU A 509 -12.87 -28.58 0.61
C LEU A 509 -13.11 -30.08 0.34
N LYS A 510 -14.14 -30.67 0.95
CA LYS A 510 -14.41 -32.11 0.84
C LYS A 510 -14.74 -32.48 -0.61
N GLY A 511 -13.96 -33.38 -1.19
CA GLY A 511 -14.14 -33.81 -2.58
C GLY A 511 -13.70 -32.78 -3.64
N ALA A 512 -13.26 -31.58 -3.26
CA ALA A 512 -12.77 -30.57 -4.19
C ALA A 512 -11.41 -30.95 -4.79
N ARG A 513 -11.12 -30.46 -6.00
CA ARG A 513 -9.77 -30.46 -6.58
C ARG A 513 -9.10 -29.14 -6.23
N VAL A 514 -8.00 -29.20 -5.50
CA VAL A 514 -7.36 -28.01 -4.92
C VAL A 514 -5.97 -27.82 -5.49
N ALA A 515 -5.66 -26.61 -5.98
CA ALA A 515 -4.29 -26.17 -6.21
C ALA A 515 -3.79 -25.36 -5.00
N VAL A 516 -2.58 -25.68 -4.53
CA VAL A 516 -1.87 -24.90 -3.51
C VAL A 516 -0.68 -24.22 -4.16
N LEU A 517 -0.64 -22.89 -4.09
CA LEU A 517 0.39 -22.07 -4.71
C LEU A 517 1.38 -21.64 -3.62
N GLY A 518 2.59 -22.21 -3.67
CA GLY A 518 3.63 -21.96 -2.68
C GLY A 518 3.73 -23.04 -1.61
N SER A 519 4.97 -23.25 -1.14
CA SER A 519 5.37 -24.31 -0.20
C SER A 519 5.91 -23.74 1.12
N GLY A 520 5.55 -22.50 1.46
CA GLY A 520 6.02 -21.83 2.68
C GLY A 520 5.48 -22.45 3.97
N ALA A 521 5.78 -21.81 5.12
CA ALA A 521 5.40 -22.29 6.44
C ALA A 521 3.90 -22.60 6.57
N SER A 522 3.03 -21.73 6.03
CA SER A 522 1.57 -21.96 6.05
C SER A 522 1.19 -23.24 5.31
N ALA A 523 1.71 -23.45 4.09
CA ALA A 523 1.41 -24.63 3.29
C ALA A 523 1.89 -25.91 3.97
N VAL A 524 3.07 -25.89 4.60
CA VAL A 524 3.58 -27.03 5.38
C VAL A 524 2.63 -27.47 6.50
N GLN A 525 1.81 -26.54 7.00
CA GLN A 525 0.83 -26.80 8.06
C GLN A 525 -0.56 -27.18 7.52
N PHE A 526 -1.12 -26.43 6.57
CA PHE A 526 -2.49 -26.72 6.10
C PHE A 526 -2.58 -27.84 5.08
N VAL A 527 -1.55 -28.08 4.24
CA VAL A 527 -1.55 -29.18 3.26
C VAL A 527 -1.84 -30.53 3.91
N PRO A 528 -1.13 -30.97 4.98
CA PRO A 528 -1.44 -32.24 5.61
C PRO A 528 -2.81 -32.27 6.29
N ALA A 529 -3.37 -31.11 6.67
CA ALA A 529 -4.69 -31.03 7.28
C ALA A 529 -5.82 -31.14 6.24
N ILE A 530 -5.64 -30.61 5.02
CA ILE A 530 -6.67 -30.66 3.97
C ILE A 530 -6.55 -31.89 3.05
N GLN A 531 -5.34 -32.44 2.90
CA GLN A 531 -5.07 -33.57 2.00
C GLN A 531 -6.03 -34.76 2.18
N PRO A 532 -6.42 -35.18 3.40
CA PRO A 532 -7.35 -36.30 3.58
C PRO A 532 -8.78 -36.02 3.10
N HIS A 533 -9.15 -34.75 2.93
CA HIS A 533 -10.52 -34.33 2.64
C HIS A 533 -10.76 -34.02 1.16
N VAL A 534 -9.73 -33.58 0.44
CA VAL A 534 -9.81 -33.20 -0.97
C VAL A 534 -9.74 -34.42 -1.91
N SER A 535 -10.40 -34.36 -3.06
CA SER A 535 -10.34 -35.44 -4.05
C SER A 535 -8.99 -35.47 -4.78
N ARG A 536 -8.42 -34.30 -5.06
CA ARG A 536 -7.08 -34.11 -5.62
C ARG A 536 -6.42 -32.85 -5.04
N LEU A 537 -5.13 -32.93 -4.77
CA LEU A 537 -4.30 -31.80 -4.33
C LEU A 537 -3.11 -31.62 -5.27
N HIS A 538 -3.00 -30.46 -5.88
CA HIS A 538 -1.88 -30.07 -6.73
C HIS A 538 -1.05 -29.01 -6.01
N LEU A 539 0.16 -29.36 -5.56
CA LEU A 539 1.08 -28.42 -4.91
C LEU A 539 2.04 -27.86 -5.95
N PHE A 540 1.90 -26.58 -6.28
CA PHE A 540 2.85 -25.86 -7.13
C PHE A 540 3.95 -25.24 -6.25
N GLN A 541 5.14 -25.82 -6.36
CA GLN A 541 6.31 -25.50 -5.56
C GLN A 541 7.42 -24.93 -6.44
N ARG A 542 7.60 -23.60 -6.40
CA ARG A 542 8.73 -22.94 -7.06
C ARG A 542 10.09 -23.33 -6.48
N THR A 543 10.17 -23.43 -5.15
CA THR A 543 11.41 -23.82 -4.45
C THR A 543 11.06 -24.73 -3.29
N ALA A 544 11.75 -25.86 -3.18
CA ALA A 544 11.59 -26.77 -2.04
C ALA A 544 12.06 -26.11 -0.73
N GLN A 545 11.47 -26.52 0.39
CA GLN A 545 11.86 -26.04 1.72
C GLN A 545 12.51 -27.16 2.51
N TRP A 546 13.50 -26.81 3.34
CA TRP A 546 14.00 -27.72 4.38
C TRP A 546 12.94 -27.89 5.46
N VAL A 547 12.40 -29.11 5.58
CA VAL A 547 11.45 -29.50 6.63
C VAL A 547 12.12 -30.52 7.55
N LEU A 548 12.30 -30.17 8.82
CA LEU A 548 12.88 -31.05 9.84
C LEU A 548 11.77 -31.73 10.68
N PRO A 549 12.08 -32.84 11.37
CA PRO A 549 11.18 -33.42 12.35
C PRO A 549 10.80 -32.43 13.45
N LYS A 550 9.53 -32.45 13.86
CA LYS A 550 8.99 -31.60 14.94
C LYS A 550 8.89 -32.41 16.23
N PRO A 551 9.59 -32.05 17.32
CA PRO A 551 9.51 -32.74 18.62
C PRO A 551 8.23 -32.35 19.40
N ASP A 552 7.08 -32.37 18.72
CA ASP A 552 5.80 -31.94 19.25
C ASP A 552 5.09 -33.05 20.01
N HIS A 553 4.54 -32.72 21.18
CA HIS A 553 3.84 -33.66 22.06
C HIS A 553 2.78 -32.92 22.89
N TYR A 554 1.80 -33.68 23.38
CA TYR A 554 0.84 -33.18 24.37
C TYR A 554 1.52 -33.09 25.73
N VAL A 555 1.34 -31.96 26.41
CA VAL A 555 1.84 -31.74 27.77
C VAL A 555 0.81 -32.37 28.73
N PRO A 556 1.12 -33.43 29.49
CA PRO A 556 0.16 -34.09 30.36
C PRO A 556 -0.39 -33.18 31.48
N HIS A 557 -1.58 -33.48 32.00
CA HIS A 557 -2.21 -32.70 33.08
C HIS A 557 -1.32 -32.56 34.33
N VAL A 558 -0.59 -33.63 34.68
CA VAL A 558 0.31 -33.64 35.85
C VAL A 558 1.49 -32.68 35.63
N GLU A 559 2.02 -32.61 34.41
CA GLU A 559 3.08 -31.67 34.07
C GLU A 559 2.58 -30.23 34.15
N ARG A 560 1.41 -29.92 33.57
CA ARG A 560 0.81 -28.57 33.69
C ARG A 560 0.54 -28.17 35.14
N TRP A 561 0.02 -29.10 35.95
CA TRP A 561 -0.17 -28.89 37.39
C TRP A 561 1.16 -28.57 38.10
N PHE A 562 2.21 -29.32 37.78
CA PHE A 562 3.55 -29.09 38.31
C PHE A 562 4.11 -27.72 37.89
N MET A 563 4.01 -27.37 36.62
CA MET A 563 4.45 -26.06 36.10
C MET A 563 3.70 -24.91 36.77
N ARG A 564 2.40 -25.06 37.02
CA ARG A 564 1.58 -24.08 37.76
C ARG A 564 2.01 -23.94 39.21
N ARG A 565 2.35 -25.05 39.89
CA ARG A 565 2.73 -25.05 41.31
C ARG A 565 4.15 -24.56 41.57
N PHE A 566 5.06 -24.74 40.60
CA PHE A 566 6.48 -24.45 40.72
C PHE A 566 6.97 -23.50 39.60
N PRO A 567 6.80 -22.17 39.75
CA PRO A 567 7.24 -21.19 38.75
C PRO A 567 8.74 -21.24 38.39
N ALA A 568 9.59 -21.77 39.29
CA ALA A 568 10.99 -22.01 39.01
C ALA A 568 11.21 -23.08 37.91
N ALA A 569 10.38 -24.13 37.88
CA ALA A 569 10.44 -25.17 36.86
C ALA A 569 10.06 -24.61 35.48
N GLN A 570 9.02 -23.79 35.42
CA GLN A 570 8.60 -23.12 34.19
C GLN A 570 9.70 -22.19 33.63
N ARG A 571 10.37 -21.44 34.51
CA ARG A 571 11.53 -20.62 34.13
C ARG A 571 12.70 -21.48 33.63
N ALA A 572 12.99 -22.60 34.29
CA ALA A 572 14.05 -23.52 33.88
C ALA A 572 13.77 -24.11 32.50
N LEU A 573 12.53 -24.55 32.22
CA LEU A 573 12.12 -25.03 30.91
C LEU A 573 12.31 -23.96 29.83
N ARG A 574 11.82 -22.74 30.06
CA ARG A 574 12.02 -21.62 29.14
C ARG A 574 13.50 -21.32 28.88
N THR A 575 14.33 -21.38 29.92
CA THR A 575 15.79 -21.19 29.78
C THR A 575 16.43 -22.31 28.96
N ALA A 576 16.01 -23.57 29.16
CA ALA A 576 16.51 -24.71 28.39
C ALA A 576 16.10 -24.60 26.91
N GLU A 577 14.84 -24.25 26.61
CA GLU A 577 14.37 -24.02 25.24
C GLU A 577 15.11 -22.86 24.58
N TYR A 578 15.31 -21.75 25.30
CA TYR A 578 16.10 -20.62 24.81
C TYR A 578 17.55 -21.03 24.50
N ALA A 579 18.18 -21.79 25.39
CA ALA A 579 19.54 -22.29 25.17
C ALA A 579 19.62 -23.16 23.92
N ALA A 580 18.66 -24.08 23.72
CA ALA A 580 18.60 -24.93 22.54
C ALA A 580 18.47 -24.12 21.23
N MET A 581 17.61 -23.10 21.21
CA MET A 581 17.46 -22.20 20.06
C MET A 581 18.73 -21.37 19.81
N GLU A 582 19.38 -20.84 20.85
CA GLU A 582 20.64 -20.09 20.68
C GLU A 582 21.80 -20.98 20.19
N THR A 583 21.84 -22.25 20.61
CA THR A 583 22.79 -23.25 20.10
C THR A 583 22.57 -23.47 18.61
N LEU A 584 21.31 -23.62 18.15
CA LEU A 584 21.00 -23.67 16.72
C LEU A 584 21.44 -22.39 15.99
N GLY A 585 21.29 -21.23 16.63
CA GLY A 585 21.77 -19.94 16.13
C GLY A 585 23.27 -19.87 15.86
N VAL A 586 24.10 -20.69 16.53
CA VAL A 586 25.54 -20.81 16.20
C VAL A 586 25.72 -21.30 14.77
N GLY A 587 24.89 -22.26 14.32
CA GLY A 587 24.90 -22.74 12.94
C GLY A 587 24.55 -21.64 11.94
N PHE A 588 23.61 -20.75 12.27
CA PHE A 588 23.25 -19.64 11.37
C PHE A 588 24.40 -18.66 11.13
N ARG A 589 25.34 -18.56 12.08
CA ARG A 589 26.56 -17.75 11.97
C ARG A 589 27.73 -18.52 11.34
N HIS A 590 27.64 -19.85 11.28
CA HIS A 590 28.67 -20.72 10.73
C HIS A 590 28.03 -21.76 9.79
N PRO A 591 27.78 -21.41 8.51
CA PRO A 591 27.03 -22.25 7.56
C PRO A 591 27.58 -23.69 7.38
N SER A 592 28.86 -23.92 7.65
CA SER A 592 29.45 -25.27 7.67
C SER A 592 28.81 -26.21 8.69
N LEU A 593 28.40 -25.70 9.86
CA LEU A 593 27.72 -26.49 10.89
C LEU A 593 26.29 -26.86 10.45
N LEU A 594 25.58 -25.95 9.78
CA LEU A 594 24.23 -26.26 9.28
C LEU A 594 24.25 -27.30 8.16
N ARG A 595 25.34 -27.41 7.38
CA ARG A 595 25.53 -28.52 6.44
C ARG A 595 25.58 -29.89 7.12
N ALA A 596 26.00 -29.98 8.38
CA ALA A 596 25.88 -31.22 9.15
C ALA A 596 24.43 -31.48 9.58
N VAL A 597 23.71 -30.44 10.02
CA VAL A 597 22.28 -30.52 10.40
C VAL A 597 21.39 -30.86 9.19
N GLN A 598 21.77 -30.45 7.97
CA GLN A 598 21.08 -30.82 6.72
C GLN A 598 20.91 -32.33 6.56
N LYS A 599 21.88 -33.12 7.05
CA LYS A 599 21.78 -34.59 7.01
C LYS A 599 20.56 -35.10 7.77
N VAL A 600 20.12 -34.43 8.83
CA VAL A 600 18.87 -34.79 9.55
C VAL A 600 17.66 -34.56 8.65
N GLY A 601 17.61 -33.44 7.92
CA GLY A 601 16.56 -33.17 6.93
C GLY A 601 16.57 -34.17 5.78
N ASP A 602 17.75 -34.49 5.25
CA ASP A 602 17.91 -35.50 4.21
C ASP A 602 17.46 -36.89 4.67
N LEU A 603 17.84 -37.28 5.88
CA LEU A 603 17.42 -38.55 6.47
C LEU A 603 15.91 -38.60 6.69
N HIS A 604 15.30 -37.52 7.20
CA HIS A 604 13.85 -37.41 7.36
C HIS A 604 13.12 -37.54 6.02
N LEU A 605 13.58 -36.81 5.01
CA LEU A 605 13.03 -36.86 3.66
C LEU A 605 13.18 -38.27 3.05
N ARG A 606 14.36 -38.89 3.14
CA ARG A 606 14.61 -40.26 2.63
C ARG A 606 13.82 -41.33 3.37
N ALA A 607 13.66 -41.18 4.69
CA ALA A 607 12.89 -42.09 5.52
C ALA A 607 11.42 -42.08 5.12
N THR A 608 10.88 -40.90 4.79
CA THR A 608 9.45 -40.70 4.53
C THR A 608 9.08 -40.85 3.04
N VAL A 609 9.84 -40.25 2.14
CA VAL A 609 9.55 -40.20 0.70
C VAL A 609 10.34 -41.28 -0.03
N LYS A 610 9.68 -42.40 -0.33
CA LYS A 610 10.31 -43.56 -0.98
C LYS A 610 10.53 -43.36 -2.49
N ASP A 611 9.64 -42.64 -3.17
CA ASP A 611 9.78 -42.31 -4.59
C ASP A 611 11.00 -41.41 -4.86
N PRO A 612 11.99 -41.85 -5.66
CA PRO A 612 13.16 -41.06 -6.01
C PRO A 612 12.84 -39.76 -6.77
N GLN A 613 11.80 -39.72 -7.61
CA GLN A 613 11.45 -38.53 -8.40
C GLN A 613 10.86 -37.45 -7.49
N LEU A 614 9.85 -37.80 -6.69
CA LEU A 614 9.29 -36.91 -5.67
C LEU A 614 10.36 -36.46 -4.67
N ARG A 615 11.28 -37.34 -4.28
CA ARG A 615 12.39 -36.97 -3.39
C ARG A 615 13.26 -35.88 -4.01
N ARG A 616 13.64 -36.00 -5.30
CA ARG A 616 14.41 -34.95 -5.99
C ARG A 616 13.65 -33.63 -6.04
N ALA A 617 12.34 -33.66 -6.32
CA ALA A 617 11.48 -32.47 -6.33
C ALA A 617 11.37 -31.77 -4.96
N LEU A 618 11.52 -32.52 -3.86
CA LEU A 618 11.42 -32.02 -2.49
C LEU A 618 12.77 -31.71 -1.83
N THR A 619 13.89 -32.02 -2.46
CA THR A 619 15.24 -31.69 -1.96
C THR A 619 15.59 -30.25 -2.33
N PRO A 620 15.81 -29.36 -1.35
CA PRO A 620 16.27 -28.00 -1.62
C PRO A 620 17.73 -27.96 -2.12
N ASP A 621 18.04 -26.98 -2.95
CA ASP A 621 19.37 -26.74 -3.55
C ASP A 621 20.23 -25.72 -2.78
N TYR A 622 19.74 -25.23 -1.65
CA TYR A 622 20.38 -24.22 -0.82
C TYR A 622 20.70 -24.73 0.60
N THR A 623 21.58 -24.02 1.31
CA THR A 623 22.00 -24.38 2.67
C THR A 623 20.85 -24.17 3.67
N LEU A 624 20.60 -25.15 4.53
CA LEU A 624 19.62 -25.04 5.61
C LEU A 624 19.88 -23.79 6.47
N GLY A 625 18.81 -23.05 6.79
CA GLY A 625 18.90 -21.76 7.48
C GLY A 625 18.93 -20.53 6.56
N CYS A 626 19.17 -20.70 5.26
CA CYS A 626 19.04 -19.59 4.30
C CYS A 626 17.61 -19.01 4.25
N LYS A 627 16.62 -19.87 4.48
CA LYS A 627 15.23 -19.50 4.80
C LYS A 627 14.91 -19.97 6.22
N ARG A 628 13.81 -19.46 6.79
CA ARG A 628 13.30 -19.90 8.09
C ARG A 628 13.11 -21.42 8.10
N LEU A 629 13.56 -22.07 9.18
CA LEU A 629 13.44 -23.51 9.34
C LEU A 629 11.98 -23.91 9.55
N LEU A 630 11.54 -24.95 8.84
CA LEU A 630 10.20 -25.48 8.97
C LEU A 630 10.25 -26.82 9.70
N LEU A 631 9.31 -27.04 10.62
CA LEU A 631 9.23 -28.28 11.40
C LEU A 631 7.90 -28.96 11.12
N SER A 632 7.92 -30.20 10.63
CA SER A 632 6.70 -30.99 10.42
C SER A 632 6.98 -32.50 10.35
N ASN A 633 6.12 -33.27 11.01
CA ASN A 633 6.09 -34.73 10.92
C ASN A 633 5.03 -35.24 9.93
N THR A 634 4.15 -34.37 9.45
CA THR A 634 2.96 -34.74 8.66
C THR A 634 3.00 -34.24 7.21
N TYR A 635 3.85 -33.26 6.91
CA TYR A 635 3.96 -32.69 5.56
C TYR A 635 4.45 -33.69 4.51
N TYR A 636 5.65 -34.26 4.67
CA TYR A 636 6.18 -35.24 3.73
C TYR A 636 5.27 -36.48 3.58
N PRO A 637 4.70 -37.07 4.66
CA PRO A 637 3.71 -38.15 4.52
C PRO A 637 2.46 -37.76 3.75
N ALA A 638 2.00 -36.51 3.82
CA ALA A 638 0.85 -36.05 3.04
C ALA A 638 1.18 -35.98 1.54
N LEU A 639 2.39 -35.54 1.18
CA LEU A 639 2.82 -35.43 -0.22
C LEU A 639 3.03 -36.78 -0.93
N THR A 640 3.18 -37.88 -0.19
CA THR A 640 3.30 -39.23 -0.77
C THR A 640 1.95 -39.90 -1.01
N ARG A 641 0.84 -39.26 -0.63
CA ARG A 641 -0.50 -39.83 -0.81
C ARG A 641 -0.93 -39.80 -2.28
N PRO A 642 -1.70 -40.81 -2.74
CA PRO A 642 -2.02 -40.98 -4.15
C PRO A 642 -2.93 -39.88 -4.74
N ASN A 643 -3.61 -39.10 -3.90
CA ASN A 643 -4.41 -37.94 -4.32
C ASN A 643 -3.59 -36.65 -4.42
N VAL A 644 -2.28 -36.67 -4.15
CA VAL A 644 -1.41 -35.50 -4.20
C VAL A 644 -0.48 -35.56 -5.41
N SER A 645 -0.28 -34.43 -6.07
CA SER A 645 0.72 -34.23 -7.12
C SER A 645 1.55 -32.99 -6.79
N VAL A 646 2.87 -33.15 -6.76
CA VAL A 646 3.82 -32.04 -6.53
C VAL A 646 4.39 -31.60 -7.87
N HIS A 647 4.14 -30.35 -8.22
CA HIS A 647 4.67 -29.70 -9.42
C HIS A 647 5.85 -28.81 -9.00
N ALA A 648 7.08 -29.24 -9.30
CA ALA A 648 8.31 -28.53 -8.92
C ALA A 648 8.61 -27.34 -9.85
N THR A 649 7.63 -26.47 -10.01
CA THR A 649 7.65 -25.35 -10.95
C THR A 649 6.91 -24.15 -10.38
N ALA A 650 7.22 -22.96 -10.90
CA ALA A 650 6.42 -21.78 -10.65
C ALA A 650 5.12 -21.84 -11.46
N VAL A 651 4.02 -21.30 -10.93
CA VAL A 651 2.82 -21.05 -11.74
C VAL A 651 3.11 -19.90 -12.70
N GLU A 652 2.81 -20.09 -13.97
CA GLU A 652 2.94 -19.08 -15.02
C GLU A 652 1.61 -18.36 -15.26
N SER A 653 0.51 -19.10 -15.33
CA SER A 653 -0.82 -18.53 -15.59
C SER A 653 -1.95 -19.44 -15.09
N VAL A 654 -3.17 -18.89 -15.08
CA VAL A 654 -4.42 -19.61 -14.87
C VAL A 654 -5.28 -19.42 -16.12
N GLN A 655 -5.78 -20.50 -16.69
CA GLN A 655 -6.55 -20.52 -17.94
C GLN A 655 -7.89 -21.21 -17.71
N GLY A 656 -8.96 -20.44 -17.52
CA GLY A 656 -10.23 -21.00 -17.07
C GLY A 656 -10.06 -21.66 -15.70
N ASN A 657 -10.38 -22.95 -15.58
CA ASN A 657 -10.19 -23.72 -14.34
C ASN A 657 -8.81 -24.43 -14.26
N ARG A 658 -7.91 -24.20 -15.21
CA ARG A 658 -6.60 -24.84 -15.30
C ARG A 658 -5.51 -23.96 -14.73
N VAL A 659 -4.74 -24.47 -13.78
CA VAL A 659 -3.48 -23.84 -13.32
C VAL A 659 -2.33 -24.37 -14.17
N VAL A 660 -1.51 -23.49 -14.74
CA VAL A 660 -0.42 -23.82 -15.66
C VAL A 660 0.92 -23.45 -15.03
N GLY A 661 1.80 -24.44 -14.89
CA GLY A 661 3.19 -24.27 -14.46
C GLY A 661 4.09 -23.83 -15.62
N ALA A 662 5.19 -23.16 -15.29
CA ALA A 662 6.16 -22.64 -16.26
C ALA A 662 6.92 -23.73 -17.04
N ASP A 663 6.81 -24.99 -16.62
CA ASP A 663 7.35 -26.17 -17.30
C ASP A 663 6.33 -26.84 -18.23
N GLY A 664 5.13 -26.24 -18.37
CA GLY A 664 4.00 -26.79 -19.13
C GLY A 664 3.15 -27.78 -18.36
N SER A 665 3.50 -28.15 -17.12
CA SER A 665 2.62 -28.94 -16.26
C SER A 665 1.31 -28.18 -16.01
N SER A 666 0.20 -28.89 -15.88
CA SER A 666 -1.07 -28.23 -15.61
C SER A 666 -2.03 -29.11 -14.81
N ALA A 667 -2.97 -28.47 -14.13
CA ALA A 667 -3.99 -29.14 -13.33
C ALA A 667 -5.32 -28.39 -13.40
N ASP A 668 -6.40 -29.12 -13.67
CA ASP A 668 -7.76 -28.60 -13.60
C ASP A 668 -8.27 -28.69 -12.16
N VAL A 669 -8.64 -27.55 -11.58
CA VAL A 669 -8.99 -27.43 -10.15
C VAL A 669 -10.23 -26.59 -9.94
N ASP A 670 -10.85 -26.76 -8.78
CA ASP A 670 -12.05 -26.03 -8.35
C ASP A 670 -11.71 -24.93 -7.32
N THR A 671 -10.55 -25.03 -6.68
CA THR A 671 -10.11 -24.10 -5.65
C THR A 671 -8.60 -23.88 -5.70
N ILE A 672 -8.18 -22.62 -5.52
CA ILE A 672 -6.79 -22.20 -5.44
C ILE A 672 -6.55 -21.61 -4.05
N ILE A 673 -5.63 -22.22 -3.28
CA ILE A 673 -5.21 -21.73 -1.97
C ILE A 673 -3.81 -21.11 -2.10
N LEU A 674 -3.70 -19.83 -1.77
CA LEU A 674 -2.44 -19.10 -1.84
C LEU A 674 -1.65 -19.28 -0.52
N GLY A 675 -0.55 -20.02 -0.61
CA GLY A 675 0.50 -20.14 0.41
C GLY A 675 1.70 -19.26 0.08
N THR A 676 1.44 -18.06 -0.46
CA THR A 676 2.41 -17.18 -1.12
C THR A 676 3.11 -16.19 -0.19
N GLY A 677 2.68 -16.10 1.07
CA GLY A 677 3.37 -15.31 2.10
C GLY A 677 2.80 -13.91 2.27
N PHE A 678 3.64 -12.95 2.67
CA PHE A 678 3.23 -11.62 3.12
C PHE A 678 4.19 -10.54 2.60
N HIS A 679 3.71 -9.30 2.64
CA HIS A 679 4.51 -8.09 2.44
C HIS A 679 5.38 -7.79 3.68
N ILE A 680 6.60 -8.34 3.72
CA ILE A 680 7.49 -8.31 4.90
C ILE A 680 8.40 -7.08 4.91
N LEU A 681 9.13 -6.84 3.80
CA LEU A 681 10.08 -5.73 3.69
C LEU A 681 9.45 -4.48 3.09
N ASP A 682 8.34 -4.61 2.37
CA ASP A 682 7.51 -3.51 1.88
C ASP A 682 6.32 -3.27 2.83
N MET A 683 6.65 -3.03 4.11
CA MET A 683 5.66 -2.93 5.19
C MET A 683 4.59 -1.86 4.87
N PRO A 684 3.29 -2.22 4.79
CA PRO A 684 2.23 -1.26 4.44
C PRO A 684 2.15 -0.04 5.35
N ILE A 685 2.52 -0.17 6.62
CA ILE A 685 2.55 0.93 7.58
C ILE A 685 3.56 2.03 7.18
N ALA A 686 4.62 1.68 6.46
CA ALA A 686 5.64 2.64 6.02
C ALA A 686 5.08 3.68 5.04
N ARG A 687 4.00 3.34 4.33
CA ARG A 687 3.28 4.27 3.42
C ARG A 687 2.29 5.18 4.15
N ARG A 688 2.09 4.99 5.45
CA ARG A 688 1.11 5.72 6.27
C ARG A 688 1.77 6.62 7.31
N VAL A 689 3.06 6.46 7.57
CA VAL A 689 3.83 7.28 8.52
C VAL A 689 4.70 8.25 7.75
N PHE A 690 4.61 9.54 8.07
CA PHE A 690 5.23 10.66 7.34
C PHE A 690 6.05 11.53 8.27
N ASP A 691 7.21 11.98 7.79
CA ASP A 691 8.05 12.94 8.49
C ASP A 691 7.46 14.36 8.49
N GLY A 692 8.21 15.31 9.04
CA GLY A 692 7.83 16.73 9.08
C GLY A 692 7.73 17.40 7.71
N ASP A 693 8.43 16.89 6.71
CA ASP A 693 8.46 17.40 5.33
C ASP A 693 7.39 16.73 4.44
N GLY A 694 6.66 15.76 4.98
CA GLY A 694 5.60 15.03 4.29
C GLY A 694 6.09 13.85 3.44
N ALA A 695 7.35 13.42 3.57
CA ALA A 695 7.85 12.20 2.97
C ALA A 695 7.49 10.98 3.84
N SER A 696 7.06 9.89 3.21
CA SER A 696 6.69 8.68 3.95
C SER A 696 7.92 7.88 4.39
N LEU A 697 7.75 7.00 5.39
CA LEU A 697 8.80 6.05 5.78
C LEU A 697 9.23 5.16 4.60
N ASP A 698 8.30 4.81 3.71
CA ASP A 698 8.57 4.09 2.45
C ASP A 698 9.47 4.92 1.50
N ASP A 699 9.23 6.23 1.39
CA ASP A 699 10.06 7.16 0.60
C ASP A 699 11.49 7.30 1.15
N HIS A 700 11.66 7.21 2.48
CA HIS A 700 12.96 7.20 3.14
C HIS A 700 13.71 5.90 2.87
N TRP A 701 13.02 4.77 2.98
CA TRP A 701 13.61 3.45 2.78
C TRP A 701 13.96 3.14 1.33
N LYS A 702 13.19 3.63 0.34
CA LYS A 702 13.47 3.45 -1.10
C LYS A 702 13.68 1.97 -1.48
N GLY A 703 12.84 1.10 -0.92
CA GLY A 703 12.92 -0.35 -1.12
C GLY A 703 13.96 -1.05 -0.24
N SER A 704 14.71 -0.36 0.61
CA SER A 704 15.60 -0.95 1.61
C SER A 704 15.28 -0.46 3.03
N PRO A 705 14.40 -1.16 3.75
CA PRO A 705 14.04 -0.80 5.11
C PRO A 705 15.24 -0.68 6.04
N ASP A 706 15.29 0.41 6.80
CA ASP A 706 16.41 0.72 7.67
C ASP A 706 15.95 1.41 8.95
N ALA A 707 16.55 1.02 10.07
CA ALA A 707 16.25 1.58 11.39
C ALA A 707 17.43 1.33 12.33
N TYR A 708 17.75 2.32 13.16
CA TYR A 708 18.74 2.17 14.22
C TYR A 708 18.22 1.18 15.27
N LEU A 709 19.02 0.14 15.52
CA LEU A 709 18.65 -1.02 16.35
C LEU A 709 17.27 -1.61 15.97
N GLY A 710 16.88 -1.50 14.70
CA GLY A 710 15.57 -1.93 14.20
C GLY A 710 14.36 -1.24 14.83
N THR A 711 14.57 -0.13 15.54
CA THR A 711 13.57 0.45 16.45
C THR A 711 13.25 1.91 16.14
N THR A 712 14.24 2.78 15.93
CA THR A 712 14.02 4.21 15.60
C THR A 712 14.57 4.55 14.22
N VAL A 713 13.99 5.52 13.54
CA VAL A 713 14.38 5.94 12.18
C VAL A 713 14.68 7.42 12.17
N SER A 714 15.83 7.79 11.61
CA SER A 714 16.25 9.19 11.49
C SER A 714 15.26 9.97 10.62
N GLY A 715 14.86 11.17 11.06
CA GLY A 715 13.82 11.97 10.43
C GLY A 715 12.40 11.64 10.89
N PHE A 716 12.24 10.69 11.82
CA PHE A 716 10.95 10.32 12.42
C PHE A 716 11.00 10.47 13.94
N PRO A 717 11.03 11.71 14.47
CA PRO A 717 11.22 11.94 15.90
C PRO A 717 10.10 11.32 16.74
N ASN A 718 10.44 10.84 17.94
CA ASN A 718 9.51 10.21 18.88
C ASN A 718 8.74 8.98 18.32
N ALA A 719 9.11 8.44 17.16
CA ALA A 719 8.48 7.27 16.59
C ALA A 719 9.33 6.00 16.79
N PHE A 720 8.65 4.88 16.97
CA PHE A 720 9.26 3.56 17.12
C PHE A 720 8.60 2.54 16.20
N VAL A 721 9.38 1.64 15.61
CA VAL A 721 8.92 0.49 14.82
C VAL A 721 9.24 -0.79 15.60
N LEU A 722 8.23 -1.60 15.87
CA LEU A 722 8.40 -2.88 16.56
C LEU A 722 8.47 -4.03 15.56
N LEU A 723 9.38 -4.99 15.83
CA LEU A 723 9.81 -6.02 14.89
C LEU A 723 10.24 -5.42 13.54
N GLY A 724 10.98 -4.31 13.61
CA GLY A 724 11.47 -3.57 12.46
C GLY A 724 12.68 -4.21 11.78
N PRO A 725 13.30 -3.48 10.82
CA PRO A 725 14.44 -3.95 10.04
C PRO A 725 15.61 -4.43 10.89
N HIS A 726 16.47 -5.28 10.32
CA HIS A 726 17.72 -5.79 10.93
C HIS A 726 17.56 -6.64 12.21
N LEU A 727 16.36 -6.92 12.71
CA LEU A 727 16.13 -7.68 13.96
C LEU A 727 15.61 -9.10 13.74
N GLY A 728 15.30 -9.47 12.50
CA GLY A 728 14.78 -10.78 12.16
C GLY A 728 15.77 -11.90 12.50
N THR A 729 15.29 -12.96 13.15
CA THR A 729 16.10 -14.16 13.39
C THR A 729 15.44 -15.38 12.76
N GLY A 730 16.26 -16.26 12.17
CA GLY A 730 15.78 -17.50 11.56
C GLY A 730 15.63 -18.68 12.54
N HIS A 731 16.04 -18.52 13.81
CA HIS A 731 16.21 -19.61 14.77
C HIS A 731 15.62 -19.37 16.17
N SER A 732 15.11 -18.16 16.47
CA SER A 732 14.67 -17.80 17.82
C SER A 732 13.24 -17.24 17.84
N SER A 733 12.74 -16.98 19.04
CA SER A 733 11.38 -16.52 19.29
C SER A 733 11.23 -15.02 19.01
N ALA A 734 10.13 -14.63 18.35
CA ALA A 734 9.77 -13.24 18.16
C ALA A 734 9.57 -12.51 19.50
N PHE A 735 9.15 -13.20 20.56
CA PHE A 735 9.05 -12.62 21.91
C PHE A 735 10.42 -12.20 22.46
N MET A 736 11.51 -12.90 22.13
CA MET A 736 12.85 -12.53 22.60
C MET A 736 13.34 -11.23 21.94
N VAL A 737 13.06 -11.06 20.65
CA VAL A 737 13.35 -9.84 19.89
C VAL A 737 12.49 -8.69 20.40
N LEU A 738 11.18 -8.94 20.49
CA LEU A 738 10.21 -7.94 20.93
C LEU A 738 10.52 -7.44 22.33
N GLU A 739 10.69 -8.31 23.33
CA GLU A 739 10.95 -7.87 24.70
C GLU A 739 12.24 -7.04 24.82
N ALA A 740 13.28 -7.37 24.04
CA ALA A 740 14.47 -6.52 23.96
C ALA A 740 14.14 -5.12 23.45
N GLN A 741 13.38 -5.00 22.35
CA GLN A 741 12.93 -3.69 21.86
C GLN A 741 12.02 -2.96 22.86
N LEU A 742 11.14 -3.67 23.55
CA LEU A 742 10.23 -3.05 24.51
C LEU A 742 10.96 -2.45 25.71
N GLU A 743 12.03 -3.10 26.19
CA GLU A 743 12.89 -2.51 27.22
C GLU A 743 13.58 -1.23 26.72
N TYR A 744 14.06 -1.22 25.47
CA TYR A 744 14.64 -0.03 24.84
C TYR A 744 13.63 1.12 24.74
N VAL A 745 12.43 0.86 24.21
CA VAL A 745 11.35 1.85 24.06
C VAL A 745 10.91 2.39 25.42
N ALA A 746 10.71 1.52 26.41
CA ALA A 746 10.35 1.93 27.76
C ALA A 746 11.47 2.74 28.43
N GLY A 747 12.74 2.40 28.19
CA GLY A 747 13.90 3.16 28.63
C GLY A 747 13.94 4.56 27.99
N ALA A 748 13.73 4.65 26.68
CA ALA A 748 13.70 5.89 25.91
C ALA A 748 12.61 6.83 26.42
N VAL A 749 11.36 6.35 26.53
CA VAL A 749 10.22 7.16 27.01
C VAL A 749 10.44 7.64 28.45
N ARG A 750 11.00 6.78 29.32
CA ARG A 750 11.31 7.14 30.71
C ARG A 750 12.39 8.22 30.80
N HIS A 751 13.47 8.06 30.04
CA HIS A 751 14.56 9.03 29.99
C HIS A 751 14.06 10.37 29.43
N PHE A 752 13.35 10.33 28.30
CA PHE A 752 12.73 11.49 27.67
C PHE A 752 11.86 12.28 28.66
N ARG A 753 11.02 11.58 29.45
CA ARG A 753 10.15 12.21 30.46
C ARG A 753 10.95 12.81 31.61
N ALA A 754 12.01 12.14 32.08
CA ALA A 754 12.84 12.61 33.18
C ALA A 754 13.71 13.82 32.79
N ALA A 755 14.12 13.91 31.52
CA ALA A 755 14.95 14.98 30.98
C ALA A 755 14.15 16.17 30.39
N ASP A 756 12.81 16.12 30.48
CA ASP A 756 11.86 17.10 29.93
C ASP A 756 12.08 17.45 28.45
N TRP A 757 12.36 16.42 27.66
CA TRP A 757 12.49 16.55 26.21
C TRP A 757 11.13 16.80 25.54
N ALA A 758 11.17 17.47 24.40
CA ALA A 758 10.05 17.68 23.49
C ALA A 758 10.12 16.75 22.28
N SER A 759 11.32 16.52 21.75
CA SER A 759 11.57 15.60 20.64
C SER A 759 12.91 14.85 20.85
N MET A 760 12.98 13.63 20.34
CA MET A 760 14.23 12.90 20.15
C MET A 760 14.22 12.26 18.76
N ASP A 761 15.28 12.50 17.99
CA ASP A 761 15.48 11.94 16.66
C ASP A 761 16.84 11.25 16.59
N VAL A 762 16.91 10.05 16.01
CA VAL A 762 18.19 9.35 15.95
C VAL A 762 19.07 10.02 14.90
N ARG A 763 20.34 10.24 15.24
CA ARG A 763 21.24 10.91 14.32
C ARG A 763 21.50 10.08 13.06
N PRO A 764 21.47 10.69 11.85
CA PRO A 764 21.63 9.96 10.59
C PRO A 764 22.92 9.13 10.53
N GLU A 765 24.04 9.65 11.04
CA GLU A 765 25.32 8.96 11.03
C GLU A 765 25.37 7.76 12.00
N VAL A 766 24.61 7.80 13.09
CA VAL A 766 24.50 6.67 14.03
C VAL A 766 23.69 5.54 13.41
N GLN A 767 22.57 5.86 12.75
CA GLN A 767 21.80 4.87 12.00
C GLN A 767 22.64 4.27 10.87
N ALA A 768 23.34 5.11 10.09
CA ALA A 768 24.17 4.65 8.98
C ALA A 768 25.34 3.76 9.46
N ALA A 769 25.97 4.09 10.58
CA ALA A 769 27.03 3.27 11.17
C ALA A 769 26.50 1.91 11.63
N PHE A 770 25.33 1.87 12.28
CA PHE A 770 24.68 0.62 12.66
C PHE A 770 24.34 -0.24 11.43
N ARG A 771 23.76 0.36 10.39
CA ARG A 771 23.49 -0.32 9.12
C ARG A 771 24.78 -0.92 8.54
N ALA A 772 25.86 -0.14 8.47
CA ALA A 772 27.15 -0.62 7.96
C ALA A 772 27.68 -1.81 8.76
N GLU A 773 27.60 -1.76 10.10
CA GLU A 773 27.99 -2.87 10.98
C GLU A 773 27.20 -4.15 10.68
N VAL A 774 25.87 -4.04 10.51
CA VAL A 774 24.99 -5.17 10.17
C VAL A 774 25.35 -5.74 8.80
N GLN A 775 25.47 -4.88 7.78
CA GLN A 775 25.76 -5.29 6.41
C GLN A 775 27.17 -5.90 6.25
N GLN A 776 28.14 -5.50 7.07
CA GLN A 776 29.46 -6.14 7.11
C GLN A 776 29.43 -7.54 7.73
N ALA A 777 28.54 -7.80 8.69
CA ALA A 777 28.49 -9.10 9.37
C ALA A 777 27.68 -10.16 8.59
N LEU A 778 26.64 -9.74 7.87
CA LEU A 778 25.72 -10.63 7.15
C LEU A 778 26.35 -11.59 6.12
N PRO A 779 27.34 -11.21 5.30
CA PRO A 779 27.93 -12.08 4.27
C PRO A 779 28.46 -13.41 4.81
N SER A 780 28.95 -13.43 6.05
CA SER A 780 29.49 -14.64 6.69
C SER A 780 28.41 -15.60 7.22
N THR A 781 27.18 -15.11 7.35
CA THR A 781 26.04 -15.85 7.90
C THR A 781 25.32 -16.64 6.81
N VAL A 782 24.54 -17.65 7.21
CA VAL A 782 23.74 -18.44 6.27
C VAL A 782 22.64 -17.63 5.58
N TYR A 783 22.26 -16.47 6.15
CA TYR A 783 21.26 -15.60 5.54
C TYR A 783 21.68 -15.07 4.16
N ASN A 784 22.98 -14.85 3.95
CA ASN A 784 23.52 -14.38 2.66
C ASN A 784 24.35 -15.47 1.95
N ALA A 785 25.15 -16.24 2.70
CA ALA A 785 25.99 -17.29 2.12
C ALA A 785 25.22 -18.59 1.81
N GLY A 786 23.93 -18.66 2.17
CA GLY A 786 23.14 -19.89 2.05
C GLY A 786 22.71 -20.26 0.63
N GLY A 787 22.84 -19.34 -0.34
CA GLY A 787 22.62 -19.62 -1.77
C GLY A 787 21.14 -19.69 -2.19
N CYS A 788 20.23 -19.04 -1.47
CA CYS A 788 18.80 -19.01 -1.80
C CYS A 788 18.28 -17.60 -2.07
N SER A 789 17.17 -17.51 -2.80
CA SER A 789 16.32 -16.31 -2.81
C SER A 789 15.33 -16.40 -1.64
N SER A 790 15.47 -15.50 -0.67
CA SER A 790 14.67 -15.41 0.56
C SER A 790 14.00 -14.05 0.67
N TYR A 791 12.88 -13.97 1.40
CA TYR A 791 12.23 -12.70 1.76
C TYR A 791 13.08 -11.81 2.67
N TYR A 792 14.28 -12.28 3.08
CA TYR A 792 15.26 -11.48 3.81
C TYR A 792 15.92 -10.41 2.94
N LEU A 793 15.99 -10.65 1.62
CA LEU A 793 16.55 -9.72 0.64
C LEU A 793 15.44 -8.81 0.12
N ASP A 794 15.73 -7.51 0.09
CA ASP A 794 14.82 -6.49 -0.39
C ASP A 794 14.91 -6.29 -1.92
N ASP A 795 14.14 -5.33 -2.45
CA ASP A 795 14.06 -5.03 -3.88
C ASP A 795 15.42 -4.59 -4.49
N ASN A 796 16.34 -4.11 -3.66
CA ASN A 796 17.69 -3.72 -4.04
C ASN A 796 18.72 -4.86 -3.86
N GLY A 797 18.27 -6.05 -3.43
CA GLY A 797 19.11 -7.21 -3.15
C GLY A 797 19.88 -7.12 -1.83
N VAL A 798 19.53 -6.17 -0.95
CA VAL A 798 20.16 -5.98 0.36
C VAL A 798 19.39 -6.77 1.42
N ASN A 799 20.09 -7.41 2.35
CA ASN A 799 19.43 -8.07 3.47
C ASN A 799 19.06 -7.05 4.55
N SER A 800 17.83 -6.55 4.46
CA SER A 800 17.26 -5.53 5.36
C SER A 800 16.47 -6.15 6.52
N PHE A 801 16.39 -7.48 6.59
CA PHE A 801 15.61 -8.20 7.59
C PHE A 801 16.45 -8.68 8.78
N SER A 802 17.64 -9.24 8.52
CA SER A 802 18.24 -10.22 9.42
C SER A 802 19.19 -9.62 10.45
N TRP A 803 19.13 -10.14 11.68
CA TRP A 803 20.13 -9.91 12.72
C TRP A 803 21.26 -10.94 12.61
N PRO A 804 22.51 -10.52 12.33
CA PRO A 804 23.60 -11.46 12.04
C PRO A 804 24.25 -12.08 13.28
N TRP A 805 23.92 -11.60 14.50
CA TRP A 805 24.58 -12.04 15.74
C TRP A 805 23.65 -12.89 16.63
N SER A 806 24.06 -13.17 17.88
CA SER A 806 23.21 -13.87 18.85
C SER A 806 22.10 -12.97 19.38
N THR A 807 20.98 -13.56 19.85
CA THR A 807 19.94 -12.78 20.52
C THR A 807 20.41 -12.28 21.88
N GLY A 808 21.40 -12.94 22.51
CA GLY A 808 22.10 -12.40 23.67
C GLY A 808 22.79 -11.06 23.40
N ARG A 809 23.43 -10.88 22.23
CA ARG A 809 24.00 -9.58 21.83
C ARG A 809 22.91 -8.55 21.58
N MET A 810 21.81 -8.95 20.93
CA MET A 810 20.66 -8.07 20.67
C MET A 810 20.08 -7.54 21.99
N ARG A 811 19.79 -8.42 22.94
CA ARG A 811 19.29 -8.07 24.27
C ARG A 811 20.21 -7.10 24.99
N ARG A 812 21.54 -7.29 24.92
CA ARG A 812 22.51 -6.35 25.52
C ARG A 812 22.48 -4.97 24.87
N ARG A 813 22.44 -4.90 23.53
CA ARG A 813 22.40 -3.61 22.81
C ARG A 813 21.10 -2.84 23.02
N LEU A 814 19.99 -3.54 23.22
CA LEU A 814 18.68 -2.93 23.49
C LEU A 814 18.38 -2.76 24.99
N ALA A 815 19.24 -3.25 25.90
CA ALA A 815 18.97 -3.22 27.34
C ALA A 815 19.01 -1.81 27.94
N GLN A 816 19.73 -0.88 27.33
CA GLN A 816 19.89 0.48 27.82
C GLN A 816 19.66 1.46 26.68
N PHE A 817 18.89 2.52 26.97
CA PHE A 817 18.68 3.63 26.04
C PHE A 817 19.93 4.52 26.03
N GLU A 818 20.51 4.71 24.84
CA GLU A 818 21.69 5.55 24.62
C GLU A 818 21.28 6.96 24.20
N ALA A 819 21.04 7.85 25.16
CA ALA A 819 20.67 9.25 24.90
C ALA A 819 21.62 9.95 23.92
N ALA A 820 22.92 9.65 24.01
CA ALA A 820 23.94 10.20 23.14
C ALA A 820 23.86 9.75 21.68
N ALA A 821 22.92 8.90 21.28
CA ALA A 821 22.64 8.54 19.89
C ALA A 821 21.61 9.46 19.19
N TYR A 822 20.98 10.36 19.96
CA TYR A 822 19.85 11.17 19.50
C TYR A 822 20.18 12.66 19.50
N ASP A 823 19.59 13.39 18.56
CA ASP A 823 19.39 14.83 18.64
C ASP A 823 18.09 15.09 19.42
N VAL A 824 18.11 16.09 20.31
CA VAL A 824 17.00 16.36 21.23
C VAL A 824 16.64 17.84 21.27
N GLU A 825 15.36 18.11 21.40
CA GLU A 825 14.85 19.46 21.70
C GLU A 825 14.20 19.45 23.08
N PHE A 826 14.34 20.55 23.82
CA PHE A 826 13.74 20.72 25.14
C PHE A 826 12.38 21.40 25.04
N ARG A 827 11.48 21.12 25.97
CA ARG A 827 10.23 21.89 26.05
C ARG A 827 10.53 23.35 26.32
N LYS A 828 9.94 24.24 25.52
CA LYS A 828 9.95 25.68 25.81
C LYS A 828 9.22 25.89 27.13
N CYS A 829 9.93 26.33 28.17
CA CYS A 829 9.30 26.82 29.39
C CYS A 829 8.34 27.95 29.00
N GLY A 830 7.05 27.77 29.27
CA GLY A 830 6.04 28.80 29.04
C GLY A 830 6.37 30.03 29.89
N GLY A 831 6.96 31.04 29.26
CA GLY A 831 7.10 32.37 29.86
C GLY A 831 5.71 32.93 30.09
N VAL A 832 5.27 32.94 31.34
CA VAL A 832 4.22 33.84 31.80
C VAL A 832 4.78 35.25 31.58
N ALA A 833 4.33 35.91 30.52
CA ALA A 833 4.50 37.35 30.37
C ALA A 833 3.73 38.02 31.50
N GLY A 834 4.41 38.28 32.62
CA GLY A 834 3.90 39.14 33.66
C GLY A 834 3.63 40.52 33.07
N ARG A 835 2.36 40.90 33.02
CA ARG A 835 1.98 42.31 33.09
C ARG A 835 2.15 42.72 34.55
N GLY A 836 3.05 43.65 34.79
CA GLY A 836 3.33 44.29 36.06
C GLY A 836 4.36 45.38 35.83
#